data_AF-A0A7V8VL40-F1
#
_entry.id   AF-A0A7V8VL40-F1
#
_cell.length_a   1.000
_cell.length_b   1.000
_cell.length_c   1.000
_cell.angle_alpha   90.00
_cell.angle_beta   90.00
_cell.angle_gamma   90.00
#
_symmetry.space_group_name_H-M   'P 1'
#
loop_
_entity.id
_entity.type
_entity.pdbx_description
1 polymer ?
#
loop_
_entity_poly.entity_id
_entity_poly.type
_entity_poly.pdbx_seq_one_letter_code
_entity_poly.pdbx_strand_id
1 'polypeptide(L)'
;IDEKSNESDLSEQGREFLNPDEPDSFVLPDLISEFTEIDLNRSLSDDEKERQKVQRQQHCDAQGERIHNISQLLRAFCLFEKDVQYVVEENKVVIVDEYTGRKMPGRRWSDGLHQAVEAKEGVQIDRETQTLATITIQNYFRLYQKLAGMTGTADTEAAEFHDIYKLDVNVVPTNRPIARKDANDRIYKTRREKYNAVISEIKDCHARAQPVLVGTVSVEASELLSRMLKREKIPHNVLNAKYHRQEAEIVQRAGQAGTVTISTNMAGRGTDIKLGDGVAEAGGLFVIGTERHESRRIDRQLRGRCARQGDPGGSRFYVSFEDDLMRNFGAADRMTKIMERFGLEEGQELEHPWLNKSVETAQKRVEQRNYLARKRTLDFDDVMNNQREVVYTYRNDTIDSDEPRKLIYEVIDEAVPAKVREHLGSGDGEEPNYASLLHWVNTTFPVGLSTEKAQFESRSVEGNAQFLIEKIKDSYQRKSSHEEPTAVKSLERYIILNAIDRLWQEHLYAMDALREGVYLRSYAQKDPLVEYKTEAYEMFVDLMANIKNEVLHNLFRSTSNLQAFETFLSTLPQFLLREHAPTASTANGPTPGPAFGQRPERAPAAATALAENGDGDGSELKLDLAPVRREVPKVGRNEPCPCGSGKKFKNCCGRRA
;
A
#
# COMPACT_ATOMS: atom_id res chain seq x y z
N ILE A 1 -7.86 -14.04 -20.62
CA ILE A 1 -7.03 -14.40 -19.44
C ILE A 1 -5.59 -14.40 -19.91
N ASP A 2 -4.77 -13.50 -19.38
CA ASP A 2 -3.32 -13.54 -19.58
C ASP A 2 -2.67 -14.09 -18.30
N GLU A 3 -2.29 -15.37 -18.34
CA GLU A 3 -1.61 -16.05 -17.24
C GLU A 3 -0.24 -15.42 -16.92
N LYS A 4 0.39 -14.71 -17.87
CA LYS A 4 1.74 -14.14 -17.68
C LYS A 4 1.72 -12.83 -16.90
N SER A 5 0.72 -11.99 -17.13
CA SER A 5 0.51 -10.75 -16.37
C SER A 5 -0.43 -10.95 -15.16
N ASN A 6 -1.06 -12.11 -15.06
CA ASN A 6 -2.10 -12.39 -14.06
C ASN A 6 -3.26 -11.39 -14.18
N GLU A 7 -3.65 -11.13 -15.42
CA GLU A 7 -4.70 -10.18 -15.79
C GLU A 7 -5.87 -10.91 -16.45
N SER A 8 -7.07 -10.43 -16.16
CA SER A 8 -8.31 -10.89 -16.77
C SER A 8 -9.11 -9.67 -17.20
N ASP A 9 -9.47 -9.62 -18.47
CA ASP A 9 -10.35 -8.59 -19.03
C ASP A 9 -11.38 -9.27 -19.95
N LEU A 10 -12.50 -8.58 -20.16
CA LEU A 10 -13.54 -8.98 -21.10
C LEU A 10 -13.04 -8.84 -22.53
N SER A 11 -13.29 -9.86 -23.36
CA SER A 11 -13.23 -9.70 -24.80
C SER A 11 -14.34 -8.77 -25.29
N GLU A 12 -14.20 -8.25 -26.51
CA GLU A 12 -15.24 -7.45 -27.18
C GLU A 12 -16.59 -8.20 -27.22
N GLN A 13 -16.57 -9.48 -27.56
CA GLN A 13 -17.75 -10.36 -27.51
C GLN A 13 -18.34 -10.48 -26.09
N GLY A 14 -17.50 -10.47 -25.05
CA GLY A 14 -17.94 -10.51 -23.66
C GLY A 14 -18.60 -9.20 -23.21
N ARG A 15 -18.12 -8.06 -23.70
CA ARG A 15 -18.71 -6.73 -23.46
C ARG A 15 -20.08 -6.63 -24.13
N GLU A 16 -20.18 -7.04 -25.40
CA GLU A 16 -21.46 -7.09 -26.14
C GLU A 16 -22.47 -8.05 -25.49
N PHE A 17 -22.02 -9.21 -24.98
CA PHE A 17 -22.92 -10.15 -24.31
C PHE A 17 -23.48 -9.60 -22.99
N LEU A 18 -22.66 -8.91 -22.20
CA LEU A 18 -23.06 -8.37 -20.90
C LEU A 18 -23.93 -7.12 -21.00
N ASN A 19 -23.75 -6.29 -22.03
CA ASN A 19 -24.59 -5.13 -22.27
C ASN A 19 -24.81 -4.91 -23.79
N PRO A 20 -25.73 -5.66 -24.41
CA PRO A 20 -25.91 -5.66 -25.87
C PRO A 20 -26.47 -4.33 -26.42
N ASP A 21 -27.11 -3.53 -25.56
CA ASP A 21 -27.77 -2.28 -25.96
C ASP A 21 -26.87 -1.04 -25.78
N GLU A 22 -25.74 -1.15 -25.05
CA GLU A 22 -24.83 -0.02 -24.74
C GLU A 22 -23.34 -0.43 -24.83
N PRO A 23 -22.69 -0.25 -26.00
CA PRO A 23 -21.28 -0.59 -26.22
C PRO A 23 -20.30 0.19 -25.33
N ASP A 24 -20.65 1.45 -25.03
CA ASP A 24 -19.79 2.38 -24.28
C ASP A 24 -19.85 2.16 -22.76
N SER A 25 -20.69 1.25 -22.28
CA SER A 25 -20.89 0.99 -20.84
C SER A 25 -19.63 0.49 -20.11
N PHE A 26 -18.61 0.06 -20.86
CA PHE A 26 -17.30 -0.40 -20.34
C PHE A 26 -16.16 0.60 -20.57
N VAL A 27 -16.44 1.83 -21.00
CA VAL A 27 -15.46 2.90 -21.22
C VAL A 27 -15.79 4.07 -20.30
N LEU A 28 -14.80 4.61 -19.58
CA LEU A 28 -15.01 5.80 -18.75
C LEU A 28 -15.29 7.02 -19.64
N PRO A 29 -16.38 7.78 -19.39
CA PRO A 29 -16.65 9.02 -20.10
C PRO A 29 -15.56 10.07 -19.88
N ASP A 30 -15.21 10.82 -20.94
CA ASP A 30 -14.29 11.96 -20.83
C ASP A 30 -15.03 13.19 -20.29
N LEU A 31 -14.99 13.35 -18.97
CA LEU A 31 -15.62 14.46 -18.26
C LEU A 31 -15.13 15.83 -18.73
N ILE A 32 -13.89 15.95 -19.21
CA ILE A 32 -13.35 17.23 -19.67
C ILE A 32 -14.10 17.70 -20.93
N SER A 33 -14.28 16.79 -21.88
CA SER A 33 -15.02 17.04 -23.11
C SER A 33 -16.50 17.31 -22.80
N GLU A 34 -17.14 16.50 -21.95
CA GLU A 34 -18.55 16.69 -21.58
C GLU A 34 -18.81 18.01 -20.84
N PHE A 35 -17.93 18.39 -19.90
CA PHE A 35 -18.08 19.67 -19.18
C PHE A 35 -17.89 20.86 -20.12
N THR A 36 -16.97 20.77 -21.08
CA THR A 36 -16.77 21.80 -22.09
C THR A 36 -18.01 21.97 -22.96
N GLU A 37 -18.67 20.87 -23.36
CA GLU A 37 -19.92 20.92 -24.13
C GLU A 37 -21.07 21.55 -23.33
N ILE A 38 -21.19 21.22 -22.03
CA ILE A 38 -22.18 21.82 -21.13
C ILE A 38 -21.93 23.33 -20.97
N ASP A 39 -20.67 23.74 -20.84
CA ASP A 39 -20.29 25.14 -20.69
C ASP A 39 -20.55 25.97 -21.95
N LEU A 40 -20.29 25.39 -23.13
CA LEU A 40 -20.54 26.00 -24.43
C LEU A 40 -22.04 26.13 -24.76
N ASN A 41 -22.91 25.40 -24.06
CA ASN A 41 -24.35 25.44 -24.30
C ASN A 41 -24.98 26.73 -23.73
N ARG A 42 -25.23 27.69 -24.62
CA ARG A 42 -25.82 29.00 -24.28
C ARG A 42 -27.32 28.96 -23.93
N SER A 43 -27.97 27.81 -24.09
CA SER A 43 -29.40 27.66 -23.78
C SER A 43 -29.68 27.29 -22.31
N LEU A 44 -28.64 26.96 -21.54
CA LEU A 44 -28.74 26.55 -20.15
C LEU A 44 -28.39 27.71 -19.21
N SER A 45 -29.12 27.83 -18.10
CA SER A 45 -28.74 28.71 -16.98
C SER A 45 -27.51 28.18 -16.25
N ASP A 46 -26.80 29.03 -15.51
CA ASP A 46 -25.59 28.60 -14.77
C ASP A 46 -25.92 27.51 -13.73
N ASP A 47 -27.05 27.62 -13.02
CA ASP A 47 -27.58 26.58 -12.13
C ASP A 47 -27.89 25.26 -12.88
N GLU A 48 -28.42 25.33 -14.11
CA GLU A 48 -28.68 24.14 -14.93
C GLU A 48 -27.38 23.46 -15.38
N LYS A 49 -26.38 24.25 -15.75
CA LYS A 49 -25.06 23.74 -16.16
C LYS A 49 -24.40 23.01 -14.99
N GLU A 50 -24.42 23.59 -13.81
CA GLU A 50 -23.85 23.00 -12.60
C GLU A 50 -24.56 21.67 -12.26
N ARG A 51 -25.90 21.65 -12.30
CA ARG A 51 -26.67 20.40 -12.11
C ARG A 51 -26.34 19.34 -13.15
N GLN A 52 -26.19 19.71 -14.42
CA GLN A 52 -25.82 18.76 -15.47
C GLN A 52 -24.40 18.22 -15.28
N LYS A 53 -23.43 19.07 -14.91
CA LYS A 53 -22.06 18.64 -14.59
C LYS A 53 -22.05 17.65 -13.42
N VAL A 54 -22.79 17.95 -12.34
CA VAL A 54 -22.94 17.03 -11.20
C VAL A 54 -23.57 15.70 -11.64
N GLN A 55 -24.60 15.71 -12.48
CA GLN A 55 -25.19 14.49 -13.02
C GLN A 55 -24.22 13.68 -13.88
N ARG A 56 -23.43 14.34 -14.75
CA ARG A 56 -22.39 13.68 -15.56
C ARG A 56 -21.29 13.08 -14.71
N GLN A 57 -20.85 13.79 -13.67
CA GLN A 57 -19.90 13.29 -12.69
C GLN A 57 -20.45 12.03 -12.00
N GLN A 58 -21.68 12.09 -11.46
CA GLN A 58 -22.32 10.95 -10.80
C GLN A 58 -22.48 9.75 -11.72
N HIS A 59 -22.78 9.98 -13.00
CA HIS A 59 -22.86 8.92 -14.00
C HIS A 59 -21.50 8.27 -14.25
N CYS A 60 -20.45 9.09 -14.43
CA CYS A 60 -19.07 8.61 -14.61
C CYS A 60 -18.60 7.81 -13.38
N ASP A 61 -18.87 8.30 -12.17
CA ASP A 61 -18.52 7.62 -10.92
C ASP A 61 -19.22 6.26 -10.81
N ALA A 62 -20.53 6.21 -11.05
CA ALA A 62 -21.31 4.97 -11.02
C ALA A 62 -20.88 3.97 -12.11
N GLN A 63 -20.53 4.47 -13.29
CA GLN A 63 -20.02 3.63 -14.37
C GLN A 63 -18.62 3.09 -14.05
N GLY A 64 -17.74 3.92 -13.49
CA GLY A 64 -16.44 3.50 -12.98
C GLY A 64 -16.54 2.42 -11.91
N GLU A 65 -17.43 2.59 -10.94
CA GLU A 65 -17.70 1.58 -9.90
C GLU A 65 -18.20 0.26 -10.51
N ARG A 66 -19.09 0.32 -11.52
CA ARG A 66 -19.58 -0.86 -12.21
C ARG A 66 -18.47 -1.59 -12.98
N ILE A 67 -17.65 -0.86 -13.74
CA ILE A 67 -16.51 -1.41 -14.48
C ILE A 67 -15.54 -2.09 -13.50
N HIS A 68 -15.26 -1.42 -12.38
CA HIS A 68 -14.40 -1.93 -11.33
C HIS A 68 -14.92 -3.24 -10.74
N ASN A 69 -16.17 -3.26 -10.31
CA ASN A 69 -16.82 -4.45 -9.74
C ASN A 69 -16.80 -5.63 -10.72
N ILE A 70 -17.06 -5.39 -12.01
CA ILE A 70 -17.01 -6.43 -13.04
C ILE A 70 -15.57 -6.94 -13.23
N SER A 71 -14.58 -6.05 -13.25
CA SER A 71 -13.16 -6.41 -13.34
C SER A 71 -12.74 -7.30 -12.15
N GLN A 72 -13.10 -6.92 -10.92
CA GLN A 72 -12.78 -7.71 -9.72
C GLN A 72 -13.50 -9.06 -9.70
N LEU A 73 -14.76 -9.12 -10.17
CA LEU A 73 -15.48 -10.38 -10.34
C LEU A 73 -14.79 -11.28 -11.37
N LEU A 74 -14.42 -10.77 -12.54
CA LEU A 74 -13.69 -11.54 -13.54
C LEU A 74 -12.38 -12.07 -12.99
N ARG A 75 -11.66 -11.23 -12.24
CA ARG A 75 -10.42 -11.59 -11.57
C ARG A 75 -10.64 -12.73 -10.56
N ALA A 76 -11.65 -12.59 -9.70
CA ALA A 76 -12.04 -13.62 -8.74
C ALA A 76 -12.44 -14.93 -9.43
N PHE A 77 -13.19 -14.88 -10.53
CA PHE A 77 -13.64 -16.08 -11.26
C PHE A 77 -12.50 -16.76 -12.04
N CYS A 78 -11.64 -15.99 -12.70
CA CYS A 78 -10.63 -16.51 -13.62
C CYS A 78 -9.30 -16.86 -12.96
N LEU A 79 -8.88 -16.12 -11.93
CA LEU A 79 -7.52 -16.21 -11.38
C LEU A 79 -7.46 -16.77 -9.96
N PHE A 80 -8.56 -16.70 -9.20
CA PHE A 80 -8.60 -17.15 -7.81
C PHE A 80 -9.34 -18.48 -7.67
N GLU A 81 -8.58 -19.53 -7.42
CA GLU A 81 -9.08 -20.90 -7.25
C GLU A 81 -9.25 -21.26 -5.77
N LYS A 82 -10.33 -21.99 -5.51
CA LYS A 82 -10.61 -22.56 -4.20
C LYS A 82 -9.58 -23.64 -3.87
N ASP A 83 -9.18 -23.71 -2.61
CA ASP A 83 -8.15 -24.59 -2.06
C ASP A 83 -6.71 -24.31 -2.52
N VAL A 84 -6.50 -23.28 -3.34
CA VAL A 84 -5.18 -22.79 -3.75
C VAL A 84 -4.92 -21.41 -3.11
N GLN A 85 -5.64 -20.38 -3.53
CA GLN A 85 -5.49 -19.01 -3.01
C GLN A 85 -6.36 -18.74 -1.78
N TYR A 86 -7.43 -19.51 -1.58
CA TYR A 86 -8.31 -19.38 -0.40
C TYR A 86 -9.08 -20.65 -0.09
N VAL A 87 -9.66 -20.68 1.10
CA VAL A 87 -10.62 -21.70 1.54
C VAL A 87 -11.86 -21.02 2.09
N VAL A 88 -12.99 -21.74 2.08
CA VAL A 88 -14.25 -21.26 2.68
C VAL A 88 -14.48 -22.01 3.99
N GLU A 89 -14.52 -21.27 5.10
CA GLU A 89 -14.77 -21.81 6.44
C GLU A 89 -15.80 -20.95 7.17
N GLU A 90 -16.72 -21.58 7.90
CA GLU A 90 -17.75 -20.87 8.69
C GLU A 90 -18.49 -19.77 7.91
N ASN A 91 -18.79 -20.05 6.63
CA ASN A 91 -19.43 -19.09 5.70
C ASN A 91 -18.61 -17.81 5.45
N LYS A 92 -17.28 -17.90 5.52
CA LYS A 92 -16.33 -16.81 5.22
C LYS A 92 -15.17 -17.28 4.36
N VAL A 93 -14.66 -16.38 3.53
CA VAL A 93 -13.45 -16.61 2.74
C VAL A 93 -12.22 -16.36 3.60
N VAL A 94 -11.31 -17.33 3.66
CA VAL A 94 -10.03 -17.22 4.37
C VAL A 94 -8.90 -17.37 3.37
N ILE A 95 -8.06 -16.35 3.25
CA ILE A 95 -6.93 -16.33 2.34
C ILE A 95 -5.92 -17.41 2.74
N VAL A 96 -5.40 -18.12 1.75
CA VAL A 96 -4.29 -19.07 1.91
C VAL A 96 -3.06 -18.48 1.24
N ASP A 97 -1.94 -18.44 1.96
CA ASP A 97 -0.65 -18.10 1.38
C ASP A 97 -0.21 -19.24 0.46
N GLU A 98 -0.14 -18.99 -0.84
CA GLU A 98 0.19 -19.98 -1.88
C GLU A 98 1.53 -20.69 -1.65
N TYR A 99 2.51 -20.00 -1.05
CA TYR A 99 3.85 -20.55 -0.83
C TYR A 99 3.93 -21.42 0.42
N THR A 100 3.11 -21.13 1.43
CA THR A 100 3.15 -21.82 2.72
C THR A 100 1.95 -22.72 2.97
N GLY A 101 0.88 -22.60 2.18
CA GLY A 101 -0.40 -23.27 2.45
C GLY A 101 -1.06 -22.84 3.76
N ARG A 102 -0.62 -21.72 4.36
CA ARG A 102 -1.16 -21.23 5.63
C ARG A 102 -2.40 -20.38 5.41
N LYS A 103 -3.41 -20.65 6.22
CA LYS A 103 -4.56 -19.77 6.37
C LYS A 103 -4.13 -18.48 7.06
N MET A 104 -4.55 -17.35 6.52
CA MET A 104 -4.30 -16.02 7.06
C MET A 104 -5.62 -15.41 7.57
N PRO A 105 -6.15 -15.88 8.72
CA PRO A 105 -7.40 -15.37 9.26
C PRO A 105 -7.27 -13.88 9.59
N GLY A 106 -8.32 -13.12 9.30
CA GLY A 106 -8.36 -11.67 9.51
C GLY A 106 -7.67 -10.84 8.42
N ARG A 107 -7.07 -11.47 7.40
CA ARG A 107 -6.63 -10.76 6.19
C ARG A 107 -7.72 -10.80 5.13
N ARG A 108 -7.87 -9.68 4.44
CA ARG A 108 -8.75 -9.54 3.26
C ARG A 108 -7.92 -9.03 2.09
N TRP A 109 -8.32 -9.37 0.88
CA TRP A 109 -7.80 -8.68 -0.29
C TRP A 109 -8.45 -7.31 -0.33
N SER A 110 -7.66 -6.30 -0.66
CA SER A 110 -8.15 -4.94 -0.85
C SER A 110 -8.99 -4.83 -2.11
N ASP A 111 -9.56 -3.65 -2.32
CA ASP A 111 -10.04 -3.23 -3.63
C ASP A 111 -11.24 -4.04 -4.16
N GLY A 112 -12.21 -4.33 -3.30
CA GLY A 112 -13.41 -5.09 -3.64
C GLY A 112 -13.18 -6.57 -4.01
N LEU A 113 -11.93 -7.02 -4.19
CA LEU A 113 -11.60 -8.37 -4.63
C LEU A 113 -12.06 -9.43 -3.64
N HIS A 114 -11.97 -9.14 -2.34
CA HIS A 114 -12.44 -10.08 -1.32
C HIS A 114 -13.95 -10.25 -1.37
N GLN A 115 -14.69 -9.15 -1.56
CA GLN A 115 -16.13 -9.16 -1.75
C GLN A 115 -16.50 -9.89 -3.05
N ALA A 116 -15.71 -9.73 -4.11
CA ALA A 116 -15.89 -10.45 -5.37
C ALA A 116 -15.70 -11.97 -5.20
N VAL A 117 -14.72 -12.42 -4.40
CA VAL A 117 -14.53 -13.85 -4.07
C VAL A 117 -15.66 -14.34 -3.15
N GLU A 118 -16.10 -13.52 -2.20
CA GLU A 118 -17.26 -13.83 -1.35
C GLU A 118 -18.54 -14.01 -2.18
N ALA A 119 -18.76 -13.14 -3.17
CA ALA A 119 -19.86 -13.22 -4.12
C ALA A 119 -19.75 -14.45 -5.02
N LYS A 120 -18.54 -14.78 -5.52
CA LYS A 120 -18.25 -15.99 -6.31
C LYS A 120 -18.66 -17.26 -5.57
N GLU A 121 -18.31 -17.37 -4.29
CA GLU A 121 -18.58 -18.56 -3.48
C GLU A 121 -19.98 -18.56 -2.83
N GLY A 122 -20.76 -17.48 -3.01
CA GLY A 122 -22.10 -17.35 -2.47
C GLY A 122 -22.14 -17.25 -0.94
N VAL A 123 -21.06 -16.77 -0.32
CA VAL A 123 -20.99 -16.57 1.14
C VAL A 123 -21.48 -15.18 1.53
N GLN A 124 -21.56 -14.90 2.82
CA GLN A 124 -21.96 -13.57 3.30
C GLN A 124 -20.93 -12.52 2.87
N ILE A 125 -21.37 -11.55 2.07
CA ILE A 125 -20.55 -10.41 1.66
C ILE A 125 -20.54 -9.40 2.80
N ASP A 126 -19.37 -9.18 3.40
CA ASP A 126 -19.23 -8.13 4.40
C ASP A 126 -18.95 -6.76 3.74
N ARG A 127 -19.27 -5.68 4.45
CA ARG A 127 -18.92 -4.32 3.99
C ARG A 127 -17.42 -4.18 3.76
N GLU A 128 -17.06 -3.31 2.83
CA GLU A 128 -15.68 -2.97 2.57
C GLU A 128 -14.96 -2.53 3.83
N THR A 129 -13.77 -3.08 4.02
CA THR A 129 -12.90 -2.68 5.12
C THR A 129 -12.21 -1.38 4.74
N GLN A 130 -12.50 -0.32 5.47
CA GLN A 130 -11.84 0.96 5.26
C GLN A 130 -10.39 0.91 5.78
N THR A 131 -9.44 1.33 4.94
CA THR A 131 -8.03 1.44 5.32
C THR A 131 -7.83 2.58 6.31
N LEU A 132 -7.60 2.26 7.59
CA LEU A 132 -7.27 3.27 8.62
C LEU A 132 -5.78 3.66 8.60
N ALA A 133 -4.93 2.70 8.28
CA ALA A 133 -3.49 2.88 8.18
C ALA A 133 -2.89 1.80 7.29
N THR A 134 -1.89 2.15 6.51
CA THR A 134 -1.12 1.24 5.66
C THR A 134 0.36 1.63 5.68
N ILE A 135 1.25 0.65 5.52
CA ILE A 135 2.69 0.87 5.33
C ILE A 135 3.28 -0.36 4.66
N THR A 136 4.16 -0.16 3.68
CA THR A 136 4.93 -1.26 3.08
C THR A 136 6.02 -1.74 4.03
N ILE A 137 6.42 -3.00 3.91
CA ILE A 137 7.55 -3.56 4.69
C ILE A 137 8.83 -2.76 4.43
N GLN A 138 9.03 -2.32 3.18
CA GLN A 138 10.16 -1.51 2.75
C GLN A 138 10.22 -0.20 3.53
N ASN A 139 9.15 0.61 3.48
CA ASN A 139 9.12 1.88 4.16
C ASN A 139 9.09 1.73 5.69
N TYR A 140 8.46 0.67 6.21
CA TYR A 140 8.52 0.36 7.64
C TYR A 140 9.95 0.16 8.14
N PHE A 141 10.77 -0.64 7.45
CA PHE A 141 12.16 -0.86 7.87
C PHE A 141 13.05 0.37 7.66
N ARG A 142 12.72 1.26 6.71
CA ARG A 142 13.42 2.55 6.52
C ARG A 142 13.25 3.51 7.71
N LEU A 143 12.20 3.35 8.52
CA LEU A 143 12.00 4.16 9.74
C LEU A 143 13.02 3.86 10.85
N TYR A 144 13.72 2.72 10.79
CA TYR A 144 14.69 2.35 11.82
C TYR A 144 15.97 3.17 11.68
N GLN A 145 16.43 3.77 12.78
CA GLN A 145 17.71 4.49 12.83
C GLN A 145 18.91 3.63 12.43
N LYS A 146 18.82 2.31 12.70
CA LYS A 146 19.83 1.34 12.32
C LYS A 146 19.15 0.08 11.84
N LEU A 147 19.46 -0.32 10.61
CA LEU A 147 18.98 -1.54 10.01
C LEU A 147 20.17 -2.46 9.70
N ALA A 148 20.01 -3.75 9.99
CA ALA A 148 20.96 -4.78 9.62
C ALA A 148 20.21 -6.09 9.40
N GLY A 149 20.69 -6.93 8.49
CA GLY A 149 20.08 -8.22 8.16
C GLY A 149 21.14 -9.28 7.94
N MET A 150 20.73 -10.55 8.09
CA MET A 150 21.59 -11.70 7.80
C MET A 150 20.82 -12.71 6.96
N THR A 151 21.46 -13.22 5.92
CA THR A 151 20.92 -14.27 5.06
C THR A 151 22.06 -14.94 4.29
N GLY A 152 21.90 -16.22 3.94
CA GLY A 152 22.90 -16.97 3.19
C GLY A 152 22.90 -16.69 1.68
N THR A 153 21.98 -15.85 1.18
CA THR A 153 21.72 -15.71 -0.26
C THR A 153 21.38 -14.28 -0.68
N ALA A 154 21.97 -13.24 -0.07
CA ALA A 154 21.69 -11.84 -0.45
C ALA A 154 22.54 -11.30 -1.61
N ASP A 155 23.64 -11.98 -1.94
CA ASP A 155 24.64 -11.49 -2.89
C ASP A 155 24.06 -11.18 -4.28
N THR A 156 23.08 -11.96 -4.74
CA THR A 156 22.42 -11.77 -6.02
C THR A 156 21.55 -10.52 -6.10
N GLU A 157 21.06 -10.04 -4.96
CA GLU A 157 20.17 -8.86 -4.87
C GLU A 157 20.87 -7.70 -4.14
N ALA A 158 22.20 -7.67 -4.10
CA ALA A 158 22.96 -6.64 -3.40
C ALA A 158 22.61 -5.21 -3.86
N ALA A 159 22.41 -5.02 -5.16
CA ALA A 159 21.96 -3.75 -5.71
C ALA A 159 20.56 -3.35 -5.16
N GLU A 160 19.61 -4.28 -5.11
CA GLU A 160 18.26 -4.01 -4.57
C GLU A 160 18.30 -3.65 -3.08
N PHE A 161 19.15 -4.31 -2.28
CA PHE A 161 19.34 -3.94 -0.87
C PHE A 161 19.94 -2.54 -0.71
N HIS A 162 20.90 -2.17 -1.55
CA HIS A 162 21.51 -0.84 -1.51
C HIS A 162 20.53 0.24 -2.01
N ASP A 163 19.81 -0.01 -3.10
CA ASP A 163 18.85 0.93 -3.66
C ASP A 163 17.76 1.29 -2.65
N ILE A 164 17.13 0.28 -2.03
CA ILE A 164 15.96 0.44 -1.16
C ILE A 164 16.36 0.83 0.28
N TYR A 165 17.34 0.12 0.86
CA TYR A 165 17.67 0.25 2.28
C TYR A 165 19.03 0.87 2.57
N LYS A 166 19.81 1.21 1.53
CA LYS A 166 21.20 1.67 1.66
C LYS A 166 22.06 0.67 2.46
N LEU A 167 21.77 -0.62 2.29
CA LEU A 167 22.51 -1.72 2.92
C LEU A 167 23.47 -2.36 1.94
N ASP A 168 24.74 -2.38 2.31
CA ASP A 168 25.76 -3.13 1.58
C ASP A 168 25.70 -4.62 1.98
N VAL A 169 25.88 -5.49 1.00
CA VAL A 169 25.95 -6.94 1.21
C VAL A 169 27.42 -7.35 1.30
N ASN A 170 27.81 -7.86 2.46
CA ASN A 170 29.15 -8.41 2.67
C ASN A 170 29.09 -9.94 2.78
N VAL A 171 29.82 -10.63 1.90
CA VAL A 171 29.88 -12.10 1.88
C VAL A 171 30.88 -12.58 2.92
N VAL A 172 30.36 -13.08 4.03
CA VAL A 172 31.18 -13.68 5.10
C VAL A 172 31.67 -15.06 4.63
N PRO A 173 32.99 -15.33 4.64
CA PRO A 173 33.53 -16.64 4.29
C PRO A 173 32.97 -17.77 5.17
N THR A 174 32.83 -18.96 4.60
CA THR A 174 32.41 -20.13 5.37
C THR A 174 33.51 -20.57 6.33
N ASN A 175 33.11 -21.06 7.51
CA ASN A 175 34.04 -21.59 8.52
C ASN A 175 34.86 -22.80 7.99
N ARG A 176 34.26 -23.60 7.11
CA ARG A 176 34.90 -24.74 6.45
C ARG A 176 34.62 -24.71 4.95
N PRO A 177 35.53 -25.24 4.11
CA PRO A 177 35.30 -25.37 2.68
C PRO A 177 34.03 -26.17 2.37
N ILE A 178 33.30 -25.77 1.34
CA ILE A 178 32.06 -26.45 0.94
C ILE A 178 32.41 -27.71 0.14
N ALA A 179 31.99 -28.87 0.62
CA ALA A 179 32.17 -30.17 -0.06
C ALA A 179 30.94 -30.61 -0.88
N ARG A 180 29.96 -29.70 -1.08
CA ARG A 180 28.72 -29.98 -1.81
C ARG A 180 28.98 -30.23 -3.29
N LYS A 181 28.35 -31.26 -3.84
CA LYS A 181 28.33 -31.56 -5.28
C LYS A 181 26.99 -31.14 -5.89
N ASP A 182 26.97 -30.03 -6.60
CA ASP A 182 25.79 -29.54 -7.31
C ASP A 182 25.79 -30.11 -8.74
N ALA A 183 24.87 -31.04 -9.03
CA ALA A 183 24.71 -31.65 -10.34
C ALA A 183 23.94 -30.73 -11.31
N ASN A 184 24.06 -30.99 -12.60
CA ASN A 184 23.28 -30.30 -13.63
C ASN A 184 21.79 -30.65 -13.52
N ASP A 185 20.95 -29.80 -14.11
CA ASP A 185 19.51 -30.03 -14.13
C ASP A 185 19.17 -31.12 -15.14
N ARG A 186 18.21 -31.96 -14.78
CA ARG A 186 17.63 -32.94 -15.69
C ARG A 186 16.31 -32.42 -16.21
N ILE A 187 16.25 -32.24 -17.54
CA ILE A 187 15.09 -31.65 -18.20
C ILE A 187 14.30 -32.74 -18.92
N TYR A 188 12.99 -32.75 -18.71
CA TYR A 188 12.04 -33.73 -19.26
C TYR A 188 10.96 -33.04 -20.08
N LYS A 189 10.37 -33.79 -21.02
CA LYS A 189 9.28 -33.29 -21.86
C LYS A 189 8.03 -33.01 -21.04
N THR A 190 7.63 -33.97 -20.19
CA THR A 190 6.38 -33.90 -19.42
C THR A 190 6.60 -33.90 -17.90
N ARG A 191 5.64 -33.37 -17.14
CA ARG A 191 5.64 -33.44 -15.66
C ARG A 191 5.66 -34.89 -15.19
N ARG A 192 4.98 -35.79 -15.90
CA ARG A 192 4.90 -37.22 -15.55
C ARG A 192 6.27 -37.89 -15.57
N GLU A 193 7.04 -37.69 -16.62
CA GLU A 193 8.41 -38.24 -16.74
C GLU A 193 9.32 -37.69 -15.66
N LYS A 194 9.26 -36.37 -15.43
CA LYS A 194 9.98 -35.67 -14.37
C LYS A 194 9.74 -36.33 -13.00
N TYR A 195 8.47 -36.50 -12.61
CA TYR A 195 8.13 -37.10 -11.32
C TYR A 195 8.56 -38.58 -11.23
N ASN A 196 8.44 -39.36 -12.31
CA ASN A 196 8.94 -40.73 -12.31
C ASN A 196 10.47 -40.79 -12.10
N ALA A 197 11.22 -39.89 -12.74
CA ALA A 197 12.67 -39.80 -12.56
C ALA A 197 13.06 -39.36 -11.14
N VAL A 198 12.33 -38.39 -10.56
CA VAL A 198 12.49 -38.00 -9.15
C VAL A 198 12.27 -39.19 -8.22
N ILE A 199 11.21 -39.97 -8.42
CA ILE A 199 10.92 -41.16 -7.61
C ILE A 199 12.02 -42.21 -7.75
N SER A 200 12.54 -42.43 -8.96
CA SER A 200 13.66 -43.36 -9.19
C SER A 200 14.91 -42.93 -8.42
N GLU A 201 15.26 -41.64 -8.45
CA GLU A 201 16.40 -41.11 -7.71
C GLU A 201 16.22 -41.27 -6.19
N ILE A 202 15.02 -40.96 -5.67
CA ILE A 202 14.69 -41.15 -4.25
C ILE A 202 14.85 -42.62 -3.86
N LYS A 203 14.39 -43.54 -4.71
CA LYS A 203 14.49 -44.99 -4.48
C LYS A 203 15.94 -45.45 -4.42
N ASP A 204 16.79 -44.97 -5.33
CA ASP A 204 18.21 -45.32 -5.38
C ASP A 204 19.00 -44.75 -4.19
N CYS A 205 18.69 -43.53 -3.76
CA CYS A 205 19.25 -42.94 -2.54
C CYS A 205 18.79 -43.69 -1.28
N HIS A 206 17.49 -43.99 -1.18
CA HIS A 206 16.91 -44.71 -0.05
C HIS A 206 17.49 -46.14 0.08
N ALA A 207 17.68 -46.84 -1.05
CA ALA A 207 18.30 -48.16 -1.10
C ALA A 207 19.76 -48.16 -0.58
N ARG A 208 20.49 -47.05 -0.74
CA ARG A 208 21.84 -46.86 -0.22
C ARG A 208 21.87 -46.20 1.16
N ALA A 209 20.73 -46.11 1.85
CA ALA A 209 20.54 -45.45 3.13
C ALA A 209 20.95 -43.97 3.17
N GLN A 210 20.99 -43.29 2.01
CA GLN A 210 21.28 -41.88 1.91
C GLN A 210 20.01 -41.06 2.21
N PRO A 211 20.04 -40.07 3.14
CA PRO A 211 18.89 -39.21 3.40
C PRO A 211 18.61 -38.28 2.23
N VAL A 212 17.32 -38.06 1.96
CA VAL A 212 16.85 -37.23 0.84
C VAL A 212 15.89 -36.16 1.35
N LEU A 213 16.17 -34.91 0.96
CA LEU A 213 15.25 -33.78 1.11
C LEU A 213 14.73 -33.38 -0.26
N VAL A 214 13.42 -33.47 -0.47
CA VAL A 214 12.75 -33.08 -1.71
C VAL A 214 12.04 -31.75 -1.51
N GLY A 215 12.43 -30.73 -2.28
CA GLY A 215 11.78 -29.42 -2.29
C GLY A 215 10.77 -29.31 -3.41
N THR A 216 9.52 -28.94 -3.07
CA THR A 216 8.45 -28.66 -4.05
C THR A 216 8.00 -27.20 -3.96
N VAL A 217 7.48 -26.69 -5.08
CA VAL A 217 6.99 -25.31 -5.20
C VAL A 217 5.65 -25.08 -4.48
N SER A 218 4.77 -26.08 -4.49
CA SER A 218 3.40 -26.00 -3.96
C SER A 218 3.07 -27.17 -3.03
N VAL A 219 2.02 -27.00 -2.22
CA VAL A 219 1.46 -28.06 -1.36
C VAL A 219 0.89 -29.20 -2.20
N GLU A 220 0.22 -28.89 -3.32
CA GLU A 220 -0.33 -29.89 -4.22
C GLU A 220 0.76 -30.81 -4.79
N ALA A 221 1.89 -30.23 -5.23
CA ALA A 221 3.03 -31.00 -5.71
C ALA A 221 3.62 -31.91 -4.62
N SER A 222 3.68 -31.43 -3.38
CA SER A 222 4.09 -32.22 -2.21
C SER A 222 3.16 -33.42 -1.95
N GLU A 223 1.84 -33.21 -2.01
CA GLU A 223 0.84 -34.26 -1.81
C GLU A 223 0.80 -35.27 -2.96
N LEU A 224 0.97 -34.80 -4.21
CA LEU A 224 1.12 -35.67 -5.38
C LEU A 224 2.33 -36.59 -5.22
N LEU A 225 3.49 -36.03 -4.89
CA LEU A 225 4.72 -36.79 -4.68
C LEU A 225 4.58 -37.77 -3.50
N SER A 226 3.94 -37.36 -2.41
CA SER A 226 3.63 -38.24 -1.27
C SER A 226 2.82 -39.45 -1.71
N ARG A 227 1.75 -39.25 -2.50
CA ARG A 227 0.93 -40.37 -3.02
C ARG A 227 1.76 -41.32 -3.89
N MET A 228 2.68 -40.80 -4.70
CA MET A 228 3.57 -41.62 -5.53
C MET A 228 4.55 -42.43 -4.68
N LEU A 229 5.18 -41.84 -3.66
CA LEU A 229 6.08 -42.56 -2.74
C LEU A 229 5.34 -43.62 -1.90
N LYS A 230 4.09 -43.38 -1.51
CA LYS A 230 3.26 -44.39 -0.82
C LYS A 230 3.04 -45.63 -1.69
N ARG A 231 2.86 -45.47 -3.01
CA ARG A 231 2.71 -46.59 -3.96
C ARG A 231 4.00 -47.43 -4.05
N GLU A 232 5.15 -46.77 -4.02
CA GLU A 232 6.47 -47.44 -3.99
C GLU A 232 6.87 -47.96 -2.60
N LYS A 233 6.01 -47.80 -1.58
CA LYS A 233 6.25 -48.22 -0.19
C LYS A 233 7.49 -47.57 0.46
N ILE A 234 7.82 -46.34 0.06
CA ILE A 234 8.94 -45.59 0.65
C ILE A 234 8.41 -44.75 1.84
N PRO A 235 8.89 -44.96 3.07
CA PRO A 235 8.50 -44.16 4.22
C PRO A 235 9.03 -42.73 4.07
N HIS A 236 8.15 -41.74 4.23
CA HIS A 236 8.49 -40.33 4.06
C HIS A 236 7.67 -39.44 4.99
N ASN A 237 8.21 -38.25 5.27
CA ASN A 237 7.51 -37.18 5.98
C ASN A 237 7.21 -36.03 5.02
N VAL A 238 6.08 -35.36 5.19
CA VAL A 238 5.68 -34.20 4.39
C VAL A 238 5.59 -32.97 5.30
N LEU A 239 6.24 -31.88 4.89
CA LEU A 239 6.27 -30.62 5.60
C LEU A 239 5.52 -29.57 4.77
N ASN A 240 4.32 -29.21 5.22
CA ASN A 240 3.42 -28.27 4.54
C ASN A 240 3.30 -26.91 5.26
N ALA A 241 4.29 -26.54 6.09
CA ALA A 241 4.33 -25.31 6.88
C ALA A 241 3.12 -25.05 7.81
N LYS A 242 2.29 -26.05 8.14
CA LYS A 242 1.11 -25.91 9.02
C LYS A 242 1.46 -25.88 10.52
N TYR A 243 2.48 -26.62 10.96
CA TYR A 243 2.81 -26.78 12.40
C TYR A 243 4.31 -26.65 12.68
N HIS A 244 4.79 -25.41 12.82
CA HIS A 244 6.23 -25.10 12.95
C HIS A 244 7.00 -25.94 13.98
N ARG A 245 6.41 -26.21 15.15
CA ARG A 245 7.10 -26.94 16.24
C ARG A 245 7.33 -28.42 15.88
N GLN A 246 6.32 -29.08 15.33
CA GLN A 246 6.42 -30.47 14.89
C GLN A 246 7.31 -30.59 13.66
N GLU A 247 7.26 -29.62 12.76
CA GLU A 247 8.12 -29.57 11.57
C GLU A 247 9.60 -29.45 11.94
N ALA A 248 9.94 -28.66 12.95
CA ALA A 248 11.33 -28.55 13.42
C ALA A 248 11.88 -29.91 13.91
N GLU A 249 11.08 -30.69 14.62
CA GLU A 249 11.47 -32.04 15.08
C GLU A 249 11.67 -33.01 13.90
N ILE A 250 10.80 -32.94 12.89
CA ILE A 250 10.92 -33.76 11.67
C ILE A 250 12.18 -33.36 10.89
N VAL A 251 12.44 -32.06 10.73
CA VAL A 251 13.60 -31.54 9.99
C VAL A 251 14.91 -31.90 10.67
N GLN A 252 14.98 -31.86 12.01
CA GLN A 252 16.17 -32.32 12.74
C GLN A 252 16.50 -33.79 12.48
N ARG A 253 15.47 -34.62 12.26
CA ARG A 253 15.62 -36.05 11.93
C ARG A 253 15.80 -36.31 10.43
N ALA A 254 15.64 -35.31 9.56
CA ALA A 254 15.75 -35.48 8.12
C ALA A 254 17.13 -35.93 7.64
N GLY A 255 18.18 -35.71 8.44
CA GLY A 255 19.55 -36.12 8.13
C GLY A 255 19.92 -37.53 8.59
N GLN A 256 18.98 -38.32 9.11
CA GLN A 256 19.21 -39.70 9.53
C GLN A 256 19.18 -40.68 8.35
N ALA A 257 19.95 -41.76 8.43
CA ALA A 257 20.10 -42.73 7.35
C ALA A 257 18.74 -43.23 6.80
N GLY A 258 18.60 -43.23 5.48
CA GLY A 258 17.39 -43.67 4.78
C GLY A 258 16.16 -42.75 4.93
N THR A 259 16.25 -41.62 5.62
CA THR A 259 15.09 -40.73 5.82
C THR A 259 14.76 -39.95 4.54
N VAL A 260 13.49 -39.97 4.14
CA VAL A 260 12.97 -39.17 3.02
C VAL A 260 12.04 -38.10 3.57
N THR A 261 12.32 -36.84 3.26
CA THR A 261 11.52 -35.70 3.71
C THR A 261 11.12 -34.85 2.50
N ILE A 262 9.83 -34.64 2.32
CA ILE A 262 9.26 -33.71 1.33
C ILE A 262 8.98 -32.39 2.06
N SER A 263 9.43 -31.28 1.49
CA SER A 263 9.24 -29.95 2.02
C SER A 263 8.68 -29.03 0.95
N THR A 264 7.60 -28.33 1.28
CA THR A 264 7.24 -27.11 0.55
C THR A 264 8.25 -26.01 0.85
N ASN A 265 8.33 -25.01 -0.02
CA ASN A 265 9.37 -23.97 -0.05
C ASN A 265 9.78 -23.32 1.28
N MET A 266 8.83 -23.14 2.19
CA MET A 266 9.07 -22.42 3.45
C MET A 266 9.06 -23.33 4.68
N ALA A 267 8.75 -24.61 4.53
CA ALA A 267 8.69 -25.52 5.66
C ALA A 267 10.10 -25.85 6.18
N GLY A 268 10.24 -25.96 7.51
CA GLY A 268 11.52 -26.26 8.14
C GLY A 268 12.61 -25.18 8.02
N ARG A 269 12.28 -23.94 7.60
CA ARG A 269 13.23 -22.81 7.59
C ARG A 269 13.69 -22.46 9.00
N GLY A 270 14.99 -22.20 9.16
CA GLY A 270 15.61 -21.87 10.44
C GLY A 270 16.00 -23.07 11.31
N THR A 271 15.71 -24.30 10.88
CA THR A 271 16.17 -25.52 11.57
C THR A 271 17.29 -26.21 10.77
N ASP A 272 18.35 -26.58 11.48
CA ASP A 272 19.53 -27.22 10.90
C ASP A 272 19.33 -28.73 10.77
N ILE A 273 19.67 -29.28 9.60
CA ILE A 273 19.68 -30.72 9.34
C ILE A 273 21.08 -31.22 9.62
N LYS A 274 21.26 -31.99 10.70
CA LYS A 274 22.52 -32.64 11.05
C LYS A 274 22.55 -34.05 10.46
N LEU A 275 23.69 -34.44 9.93
CA LEU A 275 23.87 -35.81 9.43
C LEU A 275 23.94 -36.79 10.61
N GLY A 276 23.22 -37.90 10.50
CA GLY A 276 23.32 -39.03 11.43
C GLY A 276 24.59 -39.86 11.20
N ASP A 277 24.80 -40.86 12.05
CA ASP A 277 25.96 -41.74 11.97
C ASP A 277 25.98 -42.54 10.65
N GLY A 278 27.15 -42.64 10.01
CA GLY A 278 27.34 -43.34 8.72
C GLY A 278 26.82 -42.60 7.48
N VAL A 279 26.06 -41.50 7.63
CA VAL A 279 25.46 -40.77 6.50
C VAL A 279 26.51 -40.04 5.66
N ALA A 280 27.58 -39.53 6.28
CA ALA A 280 28.65 -38.85 5.56
C ALA A 280 29.33 -39.77 4.52
N GLU A 281 29.52 -41.04 4.86
CA GLU A 281 30.11 -42.06 4.00
C GLU A 281 29.17 -42.46 2.85
N ALA A 282 27.85 -42.43 3.09
CA ALA A 282 26.83 -42.64 2.07
C ALA A 282 26.69 -41.46 1.07
N GLY A 283 27.49 -40.40 1.21
CA GLY A 283 27.49 -39.23 0.35
C GLY A 283 26.79 -38.00 0.93
N GLY A 284 26.34 -38.07 2.20
CA GLY A 284 25.68 -36.97 2.90
C GLY A 284 24.23 -36.74 2.46
N LEU A 285 23.63 -35.65 2.94
CA LEU A 285 22.26 -35.27 2.57
C LEU A 285 22.17 -34.95 1.06
N PHE A 286 21.25 -35.62 0.37
CA PHE A 286 20.95 -35.35 -1.03
C PHE A 286 19.69 -34.49 -1.14
N VAL A 287 19.80 -33.36 -1.85
CA VAL A 287 18.69 -32.42 -2.03
C VAL A 287 18.16 -32.49 -3.46
N ILE A 288 16.87 -32.74 -3.60
CA ILE A 288 16.19 -32.80 -4.89
C ILE A 288 15.25 -31.61 -4.99
N GLY A 289 15.44 -30.75 -6.00
CA GLY A 289 14.42 -29.78 -6.40
C GLY A 289 13.53 -30.38 -7.46
N THR A 290 12.22 -30.45 -7.24
CA THR A 290 11.29 -31.01 -8.24
C THR A 290 11.02 -30.04 -9.39
N GLU A 291 11.31 -28.75 -9.18
CA GLU A 291 11.12 -27.63 -10.10
C GLU A 291 12.11 -26.51 -9.77
N ARG A 292 12.27 -25.57 -10.68
CA ARG A 292 13.04 -24.34 -10.49
C ARG A 292 12.13 -23.20 -10.06
N HIS A 293 12.54 -22.46 -9.04
CA HIS A 293 11.80 -21.29 -8.58
C HIS A 293 11.95 -20.12 -9.54
N GLU A 294 11.02 -19.17 -9.46
CA GLU A 294 11.16 -17.87 -10.13
C GLU A 294 12.45 -17.13 -9.72
N SER A 295 12.88 -17.32 -8.47
CA SER A 295 14.11 -16.73 -7.93
C SER A 295 15.16 -17.79 -7.63
N ARG A 296 16.36 -17.57 -8.19
CA ARG A 296 17.59 -18.34 -7.95
C ARG A 296 17.96 -18.35 -6.48
N ARG A 297 17.57 -17.32 -5.73
CA ARG A 297 17.79 -17.22 -4.29
C ARG A 297 17.14 -18.38 -3.55
N ILE A 298 15.91 -18.72 -3.90
CA ILE A 298 15.12 -19.79 -3.25
C ILE A 298 15.75 -21.14 -3.58
N ASP A 299 16.14 -21.37 -4.83
CA ASP A 299 16.87 -22.57 -5.24
C ASP A 299 18.19 -22.74 -4.47
N ARG A 300 18.96 -21.65 -4.31
CA ARG A 300 20.19 -21.66 -3.52
C ARG A 300 19.94 -21.95 -2.04
N GLN A 301 18.82 -21.49 -1.48
CA GLN A 301 18.44 -21.84 -0.11
C GLN A 301 18.10 -23.32 0.03
N LEU A 302 17.43 -23.92 -0.96
CA LEU A 302 17.16 -25.35 -1.00
C LEU A 302 18.48 -26.14 -1.06
N ARG A 303 19.40 -25.79 -1.98
CA ARG A 303 20.76 -26.38 -2.05
C ARG A 303 21.55 -26.19 -0.75
N GLY A 304 21.38 -25.05 -0.08
CA GLY A 304 22.01 -24.72 1.21
C GLY A 304 21.53 -25.56 2.39
N ARG A 305 20.55 -26.45 2.19
CA ARG A 305 20.11 -27.39 3.23
C ARG A 305 21.08 -28.54 3.46
N CYS A 306 21.89 -28.92 2.46
CA CYS A 306 22.93 -29.94 2.61
C CYS A 306 24.34 -29.34 2.75
N ALA A 307 25.32 -30.21 3.05
CA ALA A 307 26.74 -29.88 3.12
C ALA A 307 27.10 -28.73 4.07
N ARG A 308 26.46 -28.68 5.24
CA ARG A 308 26.72 -27.67 6.27
C ARG A 308 28.06 -27.93 6.94
N GLN A 309 28.80 -26.87 7.29
CA GLN A 309 30.09 -26.98 7.99
C GLN A 309 31.10 -27.97 7.34
N GLY A 310 31.11 -28.03 6.00
CA GLY A 310 32.02 -28.89 5.24
C GLY A 310 31.60 -30.36 5.13
N ASP A 311 30.41 -30.71 5.62
CA ASP A 311 29.83 -32.03 5.42
C ASP A 311 29.70 -32.36 3.92
N PRO A 312 29.78 -33.65 3.53
CA PRO A 312 29.44 -34.06 2.18
C PRO A 312 27.94 -33.87 1.93
N GLY A 313 27.59 -33.71 0.66
CA GLY A 313 26.20 -33.61 0.25
C GLY A 313 26.10 -33.38 -1.25
N GLY A 314 24.91 -33.59 -1.79
CA GLY A 314 24.63 -33.36 -3.20
C GLY A 314 23.35 -32.58 -3.39
N SER A 315 23.23 -31.92 -4.54
CA SER A 315 21.95 -31.38 -4.99
C SER A 315 21.73 -31.61 -6.47
N ARG A 316 20.47 -31.83 -6.86
CA ARG A 316 20.04 -31.93 -8.26
C ARG A 316 18.65 -31.34 -8.42
N PHE A 317 18.39 -30.69 -9.56
CA PHE A 317 17.06 -30.20 -9.91
C PHE A 317 16.51 -30.96 -11.11
N TYR A 318 15.21 -31.14 -11.09
CA TYR A 318 14.42 -31.75 -12.15
C TYR A 318 13.50 -30.67 -12.69
N VAL A 319 13.39 -30.56 -14.01
CA VAL A 319 12.59 -29.54 -14.68
C VAL A 319 11.81 -30.18 -15.81
N SER A 320 10.57 -29.76 -16.02
CA SER A 320 9.80 -30.10 -17.21
C SER A 320 9.49 -28.85 -18.04
N PHE A 321 9.34 -29.01 -19.35
CA PHE A 321 8.84 -27.94 -20.23
C PHE A 321 7.40 -27.52 -19.90
N GLU A 322 6.64 -28.37 -19.23
CA GLU A 322 5.30 -28.07 -18.73
C GLU A 322 5.30 -27.31 -17.39
N ASP A 323 6.46 -27.11 -16.76
CA ASP A 323 6.56 -26.36 -15.49
C ASP A 323 6.33 -24.86 -15.71
N ASP A 324 5.82 -24.17 -14.71
CA ASP A 324 5.34 -22.78 -14.84
C ASP A 324 6.46 -21.82 -15.27
N LEU A 325 7.68 -22.01 -14.74
CA LEU A 325 8.86 -21.25 -15.16
C LEU A 325 9.15 -21.41 -16.67
N MET A 326 8.95 -22.61 -17.21
CA MET A 326 9.22 -22.90 -18.61
C MET A 326 8.07 -22.41 -19.52
N ARG A 327 6.80 -22.61 -19.11
CA ARG A 327 5.60 -22.13 -19.84
C ARG A 327 5.55 -20.62 -19.95
N ASN A 328 5.88 -19.90 -18.87
CA ASN A 328 5.76 -18.44 -18.82
C ASN A 328 6.77 -17.74 -19.73
N PHE A 329 7.83 -18.42 -20.17
CA PHE A 329 8.73 -17.91 -21.19
C PHE A 329 8.36 -18.46 -22.56
N GLY A 330 8.14 -17.58 -23.54
CA GLY A 330 8.07 -17.94 -24.97
C GLY A 330 9.35 -18.58 -25.54
N ALA A 331 10.31 -18.93 -24.67
CA ALA A 331 11.36 -19.88 -24.95
C ALA A 331 10.82 -21.31 -25.03
N ALA A 332 9.68 -21.65 -24.40
CA ALA A 332 8.99 -22.92 -24.59
C ALA A 332 8.74 -23.16 -26.08
N ASP A 333 8.08 -22.27 -26.82
CA ASP A 333 7.81 -22.47 -28.26
C ASP A 333 9.08 -22.65 -29.11
N ARG A 334 10.15 -21.92 -28.78
CA ARG A 334 11.42 -22.01 -29.49
C ARG A 334 12.19 -23.27 -29.13
N MET A 335 12.15 -23.70 -27.87
CA MET A 335 12.78 -24.93 -27.37
C MET A 335 11.99 -26.18 -27.78
N THR A 336 10.67 -26.13 -27.78
CA THR A 336 9.77 -27.18 -28.30
C THR A 336 10.03 -27.40 -29.79
N LYS A 337 10.17 -26.33 -30.60
CA LYS A 337 10.58 -26.45 -32.02
C LYS A 337 11.99 -27.01 -32.20
N ILE A 338 12.89 -26.74 -31.26
CA ILE A 338 14.24 -27.34 -31.25
C ILE A 338 14.13 -28.82 -30.88
N MET A 339 13.31 -29.21 -29.90
CA MET A 339 13.07 -30.61 -29.53
C MET A 339 12.44 -31.43 -30.63
N GLU A 340 11.44 -30.88 -31.34
CA GLU A 340 10.81 -31.52 -32.50
C GLU A 340 11.85 -31.79 -33.61
N ARG A 341 12.85 -30.93 -33.76
CA ARG A 341 13.99 -31.17 -34.67
C ARG A 341 15.01 -32.16 -34.13
N PHE A 342 15.22 -32.20 -32.82
CA PHE A 342 16.18 -33.10 -32.17
C PHE A 342 15.62 -34.50 -31.90
N GLY A 343 14.31 -34.73 -32.08
CA GLY A 343 13.71 -36.06 -32.03
C GLY A 343 13.77 -36.70 -30.64
N LEU A 344 13.44 -35.93 -29.58
CA LEU A 344 13.36 -36.50 -28.22
C LEU A 344 12.24 -37.53 -28.13
N GLU A 345 12.64 -38.78 -28.00
CA GLU A 345 11.77 -39.91 -27.68
C GLU A 345 11.26 -39.80 -26.23
N GLU A 346 10.06 -40.33 -25.97
CA GLU A 346 9.49 -40.38 -24.62
C GLU A 346 10.45 -41.15 -23.69
N GLY A 347 10.75 -40.54 -22.53
CA GLY A 347 11.65 -41.11 -21.52
C GLY A 347 13.15 -40.76 -21.63
N GLN A 348 13.60 -40.01 -22.64
CA GLN A 348 14.99 -39.52 -22.68
C GLN A 348 15.17 -38.24 -21.83
N GLU A 349 16.17 -38.26 -20.95
CA GLU A 349 16.56 -37.07 -20.17
C GLU A 349 17.55 -36.20 -20.94
N LEU A 350 17.34 -34.89 -20.91
CA LEU A 350 18.31 -33.92 -21.43
C LEU A 350 19.20 -33.43 -20.30
N GLU A 351 20.47 -33.81 -20.33
CA GLU A 351 21.51 -33.26 -19.45
C GLU A 351 22.61 -32.61 -20.30
N HIS A 352 22.63 -31.27 -20.34
CA HIS A 352 23.73 -30.53 -20.96
C HIS A 352 23.96 -29.16 -20.30
N PRO A 353 25.22 -28.73 -20.07
CA PRO A 353 25.52 -27.43 -19.45
C PRO A 353 24.85 -26.19 -20.09
N TRP A 354 24.65 -26.19 -21.41
CA TRP A 354 23.97 -25.10 -22.15
C TRP A 354 22.49 -24.93 -21.74
N LEU A 355 21.83 -26.01 -21.33
CA LEU A 355 20.43 -25.98 -20.89
C LEU A 355 20.30 -25.28 -19.54
N ASN A 356 21.20 -25.55 -18.59
CA ASN A 356 21.25 -24.84 -17.30
C ASN A 356 21.35 -23.33 -17.52
N LYS A 357 22.22 -22.87 -18.44
CA LYS A 357 22.36 -21.45 -18.75
C LYS A 357 21.07 -20.84 -19.32
N SER A 358 20.30 -21.61 -20.08
CA SER A 358 19.01 -21.18 -20.61
C SER A 358 17.98 -21.00 -19.49
N VAL A 359 17.90 -21.96 -18.57
CA VAL A 359 17.03 -21.89 -17.38
C VAL A 359 17.43 -20.72 -16.48
N GLU A 360 18.72 -20.53 -16.19
CA GLU A 360 19.20 -19.39 -15.41
C GLU A 360 18.87 -18.04 -16.06
N THR A 361 18.89 -17.98 -17.40
CA THR A 361 18.53 -16.75 -18.14
C THR A 361 17.03 -16.47 -18.01
N ALA A 362 16.19 -17.51 -18.03
CA ALA A 362 14.76 -17.37 -17.75
C ALA A 362 14.54 -16.84 -16.33
N GLN A 363 15.16 -17.44 -15.30
CA GLN A 363 15.05 -16.98 -13.91
C GLN A 363 15.51 -15.52 -13.75
N LYS A 364 16.66 -15.12 -14.32
CA LYS A 364 17.14 -13.73 -14.29
C LYS A 364 16.12 -12.74 -14.83
N ARG A 365 15.41 -13.09 -15.90
CA ARG A 365 14.36 -12.24 -16.48
C ARG A 365 13.14 -12.14 -15.57
N VAL A 366 12.72 -13.24 -14.91
CA VAL A 366 11.63 -13.18 -13.92
C VAL A 366 12.04 -12.31 -12.74
N GLU A 367 13.25 -12.51 -12.22
CA GLU A 367 13.79 -11.71 -11.12
C GLU A 367 13.81 -10.21 -11.48
N GLN A 368 14.24 -9.86 -12.69
CA GLN A 368 14.24 -8.49 -13.17
C GLN A 368 12.82 -7.93 -13.32
N ARG A 369 11.88 -8.71 -13.88
CA ARG A 369 10.47 -8.32 -13.97
C ARG A 369 9.87 -8.06 -12.58
N ASN A 370 10.11 -8.98 -11.64
CA ASN A 370 9.60 -8.89 -10.28
C ASN A 370 10.26 -7.72 -9.52
N TYR A 371 11.55 -7.46 -9.75
CA TYR A 371 12.24 -6.28 -9.23
C TYR A 371 11.62 -4.98 -9.75
N LEU A 372 11.38 -4.86 -11.06
CA LEU A 372 10.73 -3.68 -11.64
C LEU A 372 9.31 -3.47 -11.09
N ALA A 373 8.53 -4.54 -10.93
CA ALA A 373 7.21 -4.47 -10.32
C ALA A 373 7.27 -3.99 -8.86
N ARG A 374 8.21 -4.51 -8.07
CA ARG A 374 8.45 -4.07 -6.68
C ARG A 374 8.92 -2.62 -6.61
N LYS A 375 9.86 -2.23 -7.48
CA LYS A 375 10.37 -0.86 -7.58
C LYS A 375 9.23 0.11 -7.89
N ARG A 376 8.42 -0.21 -8.91
CA ARG A 376 7.26 0.61 -9.26
C ARG A 376 6.28 0.75 -8.11
N THR A 377 5.97 -0.36 -7.42
CA THR A 377 5.11 -0.34 -6.22
C THR A 377 5.69 0.54 -5.11
N LEU A 378 7.01 0.49 -4.91
CA LEU A 378 7.72 1.35 -3.96
C LEU A 378 7.64 2.82 -4.37
N ASP A 379 7.78 3.14 -5.66
CA ASP A 379 7.69 4.51 -6.16
C ASP A 379 6.31 5.15 -5.87
N PHE A 380 5.22 4.38 -5.98
CA PHE A 380 3.87 4.81 -5.58
C PHE A 380 3.74 4.97 -4.07
N ASP A 381 4.26 4.02 -3.28
CA ASP A 381 4.21 4.08 -1.82
C ASP A 381 5.11 5.20 -1.26
N ASP A 382 6.19 5.58 -1.93
CA ASP A 382 7.08 6.67 -1.51
C ASP A 382 6.37 8.03 -1.54
N VAL A 383 5.47 8.25 -2.50
CA VAL A 383 4.58 9.43 -2.51
C VAL A 383 3.71 9.44 -1.25
N MET A 384 3.06 8.31 -0.94
CA MET A 384 2.25 8.17 0.26
C MET A 384 3.08 8.28 1.54
N ASN A 385 4.30 7.79 1.54
CA ASN A 385 5.19 7.83 2.69
C ASN A 385 5.62 9.26 3.02
N ASN A 386 5.92 10.08 2.00
CA ASN A 386 6.24 11.50 2.20
C ASN A 386 5.05 12.26 2.80
N GLN A 387 3.84 12.02 2.29
CA GLN A 387 2.61 12.61 2.84
C GLN A 387 2.38 12.14 4.29
N ARG A 388 2.57 10.85 4.54
CA ARG A 388 2.44 10.24 5.87
C ARG A 388 3.43 10.83 6.86
N GLU A 389 4.68 11.07 6.47
CA GLU A 389 5.69 11.67 7.33
C GLU A 389 5.24 13.06 7.82
N VAL A 390 4.71 13.89 6.91
CA VAL A 390 4.19 15.22 7.27
C VAL A 390 2.98 15.11 8.21
N VAL A 391 1.99 14.29 7.86
CA VAL A 391 0.76 14.14 8.67
C VAL A 391 1.07 13.53 10.03
N TYR A 392 1.93 12.51 10.10
CA TYR A 392 2.25 11.82 11.35
C TYR A 392 3.15 12.69 12.23
N THR A 393 4.02 13.51 11.65
CA THR A 393 4.77 14.52 12.40
C THR A 393 3.80 15.52 13.03
N TYR A 394 2.88 16.09 12.24
CA TYR A 394 1.90 17.05 12.76
C TYR A 394 0.99 16.44 13.84
N ARG A 395 0.57 15.18 13.64
CA ARG A 395 -0.20 14.41 14.61
C ARG A 395 0.57 14.15 15.90
N ASN A 396 1.82 13.71 15.81
CA ASN A 396 2.67 13.44 16.98
C ASN A 396 2.99 14.74 17.74
N ASP A 397 3.31 15.83 17.03
CA ASP A 397 3.52 17.14 17.64
C ASP A 397 2.28 17.60 18.42
N THR A 398 1.08 17.30 17.91
CA THR A 398 -0.19 17.58 18.62
C THR A 398 -0.37 16.73 19.88
N ILE A 399 0.01 15.45 19.83
CA ILE A 399 -0.05 14.53 20.97
C ILE A 399 0.92 14.96 22.06
N ASP A 400 2.17 15.21 21.67
CA ASP A 400 3.29 15.49 22.57
C ASP A 400 3.32 16.95 23.06
N SER A 401 2.58 17.86 22.42
CA SER A 401 2.53 19.27 22.82
C SER A 401 1.85 19.47 24.18
N ASP A 402 2.55 20.18 25.07
CA ASP A 402 2.05 20.68 26.35
C ASP A 402 1.12 21.91 26.19
N GLU A 403 1.15 22.57 25.03
CA GLU A 403 0.40 23.78 24.70
C GLU A 403 -0.26 23.67 23.30
N PRO A 404 -1.32 22.85 23.14
CA PRO A 404 -2.02 22.68 21.86
C PRO A 404 -2.55 23.99 21.25
N ARG A 405 -2.87 24.98 22.10
CA ARG A 405 -3.26 26.33 21.68
C ARG A 405 -2.30 26.99 20.69
N LYS A 406 -0.99 26.77 20.81
CA LYS A 406 0.00 27.35 19.87
C LYS A 406 -0.24 26.83 18.45
N LEU A 407 -0.50 25.53 18.31
CA LEU A 407 -0.81 24.90 17.03
C LEU A 407 -2.11 25.46 16.43
N ILE A 408 -3.12 25.73 17.27
CA ILE A 408 -4.36 26.38 16.80
C ILE A 408 -4.08 27.80 16.31
N TYR A 409 -3.24 28.55 17.01
CA TYR A 409 -2.89 29.91 16.61
C TYR A 409 -2.10 29.93 15.30
N GLU A 410 -1.19 28.98 15.09
CA GLU A 410 -0.51 28.76 13.81
C GLU A 410 -1.53 28.46 12.70
N VAL A 411 -2.52 27.59 12.95
CA VAL A 411 -3.61 27.32 11.99
C VAL A 411 -4.41 28.59 11.67
N ILE A 412 -4.73 29.42 12.66
CA ILE A 412 -5.42 30.71 12.45
C ILE A 412 -4.55 31.66 11.61
N ASP A 413 -3.27 31.77 11.94
CA ASP A 413 -2.32 32.67 11.29
C ASP A 413 -2.06 32.28 9.82
N GLU A 414 -2.23 31.02 9.45
CA GLU A 414 -2.08 30.55 8.07
C GLU A 414 -3.39 30.54 7.28
N ALA A 415 -4.47 30.00 7.85
CA ALA A 415 -5.71 29.78 7.12
C ALA A 415 -6.55 31.05 6.94
N VAL A 416 -6.55 31.97 7.91
CA VAL A 416 -7.32 33.22 7.80
C VAL A 416 -6.79 34.11 6.68
N PRO A 417 -5.48 34.40 6.56
CA PRO A 417 -4.97 35.19 5.43
C PRO A 417 -5.23 34.53 4.08
N ALA A 418 -5.14 33.20 3.99
CA ALA A 418 -5.43 32.47 2.76
C ALA A 418 -6.89 32.69 2.31
N LYS A 419 -7.85 32.57 3.24
CA LYS A 419 -9.28 32.83 2.95
C LYS A 419 -9.59 34.28 2.64
N VAL A 420 -8.91 35.23 3.31
CA VAL A 420 -9.05 36.66 3.01
C VAL A 420 -8.55 36.96 1.60
N ARG A 421 -7.41 36.37 1.20
CA ARG A 421 -6.88 36.51 -0.17
C ARG A 421 -7.77 35.83 -1.21
N GLU A 422 -8.39 34.71 -0.89
CA GLU A 422 -9.35 34.03 -1.78
C GLU A 422 -10.58 34.90 -2.07
N HIS A 423 -11.07 35.67 -1.09
CA HIS A 423 -12.26 36.51 -1.27
C HIS A 423 -11.97 37.95 -1.72
N LEU A 424 -10.80 38.51 -1.35
CA LEU A 424 -10.45 39.92 -1.61
C LEU A 424 -9.25 40.09 -2.55
N GLY A 425 -8.56 38.99 -2.91
CA GLY A 425 -7.39 39.02 -3.76
C GLY A 425 -7.78 39.17 -5.22
N SER A 426 -7.25 40.19 -5.88
CA SER A 426 -7.46 40.46 -7.29
C SER A 426 -6.58 39.54 -8.15
N GLY A 427 -7.17 38.47 -8.69
CA GLY A 427 -6.75 37.97 -10.00
C GLY A 427 -7.21 38.97 -11.08
N ASP A 428 -6.47 39.12 -12.18
CA ASP A 428 -6.79 40.07 -13.26
C ASP A 428 -8.25 39.93 -13.73
N GLY A 429 -9.14 40.78 -13.19
CA GLY A 429 -10.56 40.89 -13.60
C GLY A 429 -11.64 40.57 -12.55
N GLU A 430 -11.32 40.08 -11.35
CA GLU A 430 -12.34 39.77 -10.32
C GLU A 430 -12.57 40.92 -9.31
N GLU A 431 -13.83 41.30 -9.09
CA GLU A 431 -14.20 42.28 -8.07
C GLU A 431 -14.13 41.67 -6.65
N PRO A 432 -13.60 42.40 -5.65
CA PRO A 432 -13.47 41.90 -4.28
C PRO A 432 -14.83 41.60 -3.65
N ASN A 433 -15.01 40.38 -3.16
CA ASN A 433 -16.27 39.91 -2.61
C ASN A 433 -16.31 40.00 -1.07
N TYR A 434 -16.54 41.20 -0.57
CA TYR A 434 -16.63 41.48 0.87
C TYR A 434 -17.79 40.77 1.56
N ALA A 435 -18.91 40.54 0.84
CA ALA A 435 -20.10 39.89 1.39
C ALA A 435 -19.83 38.41 1.70
N SER A 436 -19.16 37.70 0.78
CA SER A 436 -18.80 36.29 0.97
C SER A 436 -17.81 36.12 2.12
N LEU A 437 -16.81 36.99 2.23
CA LEU A 437 -15.88 36.98 3.37
C LEU A 437 -16.62 37.20 4.71
N LEU A 438 -17.52 38.18 4.76
CA LEU A 438 -18.30 38.46 5.98
C LEU A 438 -19.19 37.27 6.37
N HIS A 439 -19.81 36.63 5.38
CA HIS A 439 -20.61 35.42 5.60
C HIS A 439 -19.76 34.28 6.16
N TRP A 440 -18.62 33.98 5.53
CA TRP A 440 -17.70 32.95 5.99
C TRP A 440 -17.23 33.19 7.43
N VAL A 441 -16.83 34.43 7.76
CA VAL A 441 -16.38 34.80 9.10
C VAL A 441 -17.48 34.58 10.13
N ASN A 442 -18.72 34.99 9.87
CA ASN A 442 -19.82 34.85 10.83
C ASN A 442 -20.34 33.40 10.96
N THR A 443 -20.26 32.60 9.89
CA THR A 443 -20.65 31.17 9.91
C THR A 443 -19.61 30.30 10.63
N THR A 444 -18.33 30.68 10.52
CA THR A 444 -17.20 29.93 11.11
C THR A 444 -16.91 30.38 12.54
N PHE A 445 -16.99 31.69 12.80
CA PHE A 445 -16.60 32.30 14.07
C PHE A 445 -17.75 33.13 14.67
N PRO A 446 -18.03 33.00 15.98
CA PRO A 446 -19.06 33.78 16.67
C PRO A 446 -18.56 35.20 17.00
N VAL A 447 -18.11 35.95 15.99
CA VAL A 447 -17.61 37.32 16.14
C VAL A 447 -18.67 38.39 15.88
N GLY A 448 -19.76 38.05 15.17
CA GLY A 448 -20.89 38.95 14.98
C GLY A 448 -20.52 40.25 14.26
N LEU A 449 -19.69 40.15 13.23
CA LEU A 449 -19.24 41.30 12.47
C LEU A 449 -20.35 41.76 11.52
N SER A 450 -20.75 43.03 11.62
CA SER A 450 -21.57 43.70 10.61
C SER A 450 -20.69 44.40 9.58
N THR A 451 -21.21 44.68 8.39
CA THR A 451 -20.49 45.37 7.30
C THR A 451 -19.87 46.69 7.78
N GLU A 452 -20.62 47.44 8.60
CA GLU A 452 -20.19 48.73 9.18
C GLU A 452 -19.05 48.61 10.20
N LYS A 453 -18.99 47.49 10.95
CA LYS A 453 -17.94 47.25 11.97
C LYS A 453 -16.72 46.57 11.36
N ALA A 454 -16.94 45.75 10.34
CA ALA A 454 -15.90 45.08 9.60
C ALA A 454 -15.06 46.08 8.81
N GLN A 455 -15.70 47.04 8.11
CA GLN A 455 -15.02 48.06 7.29
C GLN A 455 -13.91 47.46 6.40
N PHE A 456 -14.19 46.33 5.75
CA PHE A 456 -13.18 45.65 4.96
C PHE A 456 -12.69 46.50 3.77
N GLU A 457 -13.54 47.37 3.24
CA GLU A 457 -13.21 48.31 2.16
C GLU A 457 -12.18 49.37 2.55
N SER A 458 -12.00 49.65 3.86
CA SER A 458 -11.10 50.71 4.32
C SER A 458 -9.66 50.25 4.56
N ARG A 459 -9.38 48.94 4.44
CA ARG A 459 -8.06 48.35 4.72
C ARG A 459 -7.56 47.54 3.54
N SER A 460 -6.24 47.36 3.46
CA SER A 460 -5.65 46.41 2.52
C SER A 460 -6.04 44.97 2.84
N VAL A 461 -5.82 44.07 1.88
CA VAL A 461 -6.05 42.62 2.05
C VAL A 461 -5.29 42.09 3.27
N GLU A 462 -4.02 42.46 3.42
CA GLU A 462 -3.18 42.10 4.57
C GLU A 462 -3.68 42.72 5.87
N GLY A 463 -4.12 43.98 5.83
CA GLY A 463 -4.69 44.68 6.98
C GLY A 463 -5.99 44.04 7.47
N ASN A 464 -6.83 43.57 6.55
CA ASN A 464 -8.06 42.82 6.88
C ASN A 464 -7.74 41.45 7.47
N ALA A 465 -6.72 40.75 6.95
CA ALA A 465 -6.28 39.47 7.51
C ALA A 465 -5.80 39.62 8.95
N GLN A 466 -4.94 40.61 9.23
CA GLN A 466 -4.44 40.87 10.59
C GLN A 466 -5.56 41.25 11.57
N PHE A 467 -6.48 42.11 11.13
CA PHE A 467 -7.66 42.48 11.93
C PHE A 467 -8.52 41.27 12.31
N LEU A 468 -8.77 40.37 11.36
CA LEU A 468 -9.56 39.16 11.62
C LEU A 468 -8.82 38.19 12.56
N ILE A 469 -7.51 37.98 12.37
CA ILE A 469 -6.68 37.15 13.25
C ILE A 469 -6.79 37.63 14.70
N GLU A 470 -6.59 38.92 14.95
CA GLU A 470 -6.67 39.50 16.30
C GLU A 470 -8.06 39.32 16.91
N LYS A 471 -9.12 39.59 16.13
CA LYS A 471 -10.50 39.40 16.59
C LYS A 471 -10.84 37.95 16.93
N ILE A 472 -10.38 36.99 16.11
CA ILE A 472 -10.63 35.56 16.32
C ILE A 472 -9.88 35.09 17.58
N LYS A 473 -8.60 35.46 17.73
CA LYS A 473 -7.78 35.12 18.91
C LYS A 473 -8.38 35.71 20.19
N ASP A 474 -8.80 36.96 20.16
CA ASP A 474 -9.49 37.62 21.29
C ASP A 474 -10.79 36.89 21.67
N SER A 475 -11.60 36.53 20.68
CA SER A 475 -12.87 35.81 20.91
C SER A 475 -12.61 34.44 21.53
N TYR A 476 -11.63 33.71 21.01
CA TYR A 476 -11.24 32.39 21.53
C TYR A 476 -10.67 32.47 22.95
N GLN A 477 -9.87 33.50 23.25
CA GLN A 477 -9.33 33.70 24.59
C GLN A 477 -10.42 34.00 25.61
N ARG A 478 -11.44 34.79 25.24
CA ARG A 478 -12.62 35.02 26.09
C ARG A 478 -13.38 33.73 26.34
N LYS A 479 -13.66 32.94 25.30
CA LYS A 479 -14.28 31.61 25.45
C LYS A 479 -13.50 30.73 26.42
N SER A 480 -12.19 30.64 26.21
CA SER A 480 -11.30 29.81 27.04
C SER A 480 -11.20 30.28 28.49
N SER A 481 -11.41 31.57 28.78
CA SER A 481 -11.29 32.12 30.14
C SER A 481 -12.39 31.66 31.10
N HIS A 482 -13.51 31.17 30.56
CA HIS A 482 -14.65 30.65 31.32
C HIS A 482 -14.61 29.13 31.49
N GLU A 483 -13.61 28.45 30.94
CA GLU A 483 -13.46 27.00 30.98
C GLU A 483 -12.28 26.57 31.85
N GLU A 484 -12.28 25.32 32.30
CA GLU A 484 -11.20 24.78 33.11
C GLU A 484 -9.93 24.57 32.23
N PRO A 485 -8.75 25.06 32.64
CA PRO A 485 -7.55 25.04 31.80
C PRO A 485 -7.12 23.66 31.29
N THR A 486 -7.24 22.59 32.08
CA THR A 486 -6.84 21.23 31.64
C THR A 486 -7.84 20.62 30.65
N ALA A 487 -9.13 20.89 30.83
CA ALA A 487 -10.20 20.51 29.92
C ALA A 487 -10.04 21.23 28.57
N VAL A 488 -9.72 22.53 28.57
CA VAL A 488 -9.45 23.29 27.34
C VAL A 488 -8.27 22.68 26.58
N LYS A 489 -7.15 22.38 27.23
CA LYS A 489 -5.99 21.74 26.57
C LYS A 489 -6.37 20.40 25.93
N SER A 490 -7.17 19.61 26.64
CA SER A 490 -7.61 18.29 26.15
C SER A 490 -8.56 18.42 24.97
N LEU A 491 -9.45 19.41 25.01
CA LEU A 491 -10.38 19.75 23.93
C LEU A 491 -9.63 20.26 22.69
N GLU A 492 -8.70 21.19 22.86
CA GLU A 492 -7.83 21.72 21.79
C GLU A 492 -7.09 20.59 21.08
N ARG A 493 -6.49 19.67 21.85
CA ARG A 493 -5.83 18.48 21.31
C ARG A 493 -6.82 17.58 20.56
N TYR A 494 -7.98 17.33 21.13
CA TYR A 494 -9.01 16.50 20.51
C TYR A 494 -9.49 17.07 19.18
N ILE A 495 -9.73 18.38 19.09
CA ILE A 495 -10.19 19.05 17.85
C ILE A 495 -9.18 18.82 16.73
N ILE A 496 -7.89 19.02 16.99
CA ILE A 496 -6.84 18.84 15.99
C ILE A 496 -6.73 17.36 15.60
N LEU A 497 -6.65 16.44 16.57
CA LEU A 497 -6.49 15.01 16.29
C LEU A 497 -7.69 14.42 15.54
N ASN A 498 -8.91 14.81 15.91
CA ASN A 498 -10.11 14.34 15.24
C ASN A 498 -10.17 14.82 13.78
N ALA A 499 -9.81 16.08 13.52
CA ALA A 499 -9.72 16.62 12.18
C ALA A 499 -8.67 15.88 11.33
N ILE A 500 -7.46 15.67 11.88
CA ILE A 500 -6.38 14.93 11.21
C ILE A 500 -6.84 13.50 10.92
N ASP A 501 -7.31 12.76 11.93
CA ASP A 501 -7.60 11.32 11.80
C ASP A 501 -8.74 11.07 10.82
N ARG A 502 -9.83 11.86 10.87
CA ARG A 502 -10.97 11.71 9.96
C ARG A 502 -10.57 12.00 8.52
N LEU A 503 -9.97 13.17 8.27
CA LEU A 503 -9.64 13.60 6.91
C LEU A 503 -8.49 12.79 6.32
N TRP A 504 -7.55 12.31 7.14
CA TRP A 504 -6.51 11.39 6.69
C TRP A 504 -7.09 10.04 6.25
N GLN A 505 -8.09 9.49 6.96
CA GLN A 505 -8.77 8.27 6.54
C GLN A 505 -9.49 8.44 5.19
N GLU A 506 -10.17 9.56 5.01
CA GLU A 506 -10.81 9.91 3.73
C GLU A 506 -9.77 10.06 2.60
N HIS A 507 -8.62 10.67 2.91
CA HIS A 507 -7.51 10.80 1.97
C HIS A 507 -6.90 9.45 1.59
N LEU A 508 -6.67 8.54 2.55
CA LEU A 508 -6.17 7.20 2.25
C LEU A 508 -7.10 6.45 1.29
N TYR A 509 -8.41 6.56 1.49
CA TYR A 509 -9.40 5.96 0.60
C TYR A 509 -9.34 6.57 -0.81
N ALA A 510 -9.29 7.90 -0.90
CA ALA A 510 -9.20 8.60 -2.18
C ALA A 510 -7.88 8.28 -2.93
N MET A 511 -6.78 8.10 -2.19
CA MET A 511 -5.48 7.73 -2.74
C MET A 511 -5.45 6.30 -3.30
N ASP A 512 -6.12 5.35 -2.64
CA ASP A 512 -6.28 3.99 -3.17
C ASP A 512 -7.06 4.03 -4.50
N ALA A 513 -8.18 4.75 -4.56
CA ALA A 513 -8.97 4.92 -5.78
C ALA A 513 -8.20 5.64 -6.91
N LEU A 514 -7.42 6.68 -6.57
CA LEU A 514 -6.56 7.38 -7.53
C LEU A 514 -5.54 6.41 -8.15
N ARG A 515 -4.88 5.58 -7.32
CA ARG A 515 -3.88 4.63 -7.80
C ARG A 515 -4.45 3.69 -8.86
N GLU A 516 -5.70 3.25 -8.71
CA GLU A 516 -6.39 2.39 -9.67
C GLU A 516 -6.79 3.16 -10.94
N GLY A 517 -7.40 4.33 -10.79
CA GLY A 517 -7.86 5.15 -11.91
C GLY A 517 -6.73 5.56 -12.87
N VAL A 518 -5.53 5.77 -12.34
CA VAL A 518 -4.37 6.17 -13.14
C VAL A 518 -3.90 5.06 -14.10
N TYR A 519 -4.10 3.77 -13.77
CA TYR A 519 -3.80 2.69 -14.71
C TYR A 519 -4.75 2.69 -15.91
N LEU A 520 -6.02 3.07 -15.70
CA LEU A 520 -7.02 3.19 -16.77
C LEU A 520 -6.75 4.39 -17.67
N ARG A 521 -6.14 5.47 -17.15
CA ARG A 521 -5.78 6.68 -17.95
C ARG A 521 -4.50 6.52 -18.78
N SER A 522 -3.76 5.42 -18.61
CA SER A 522 -2.51 5.14 -19.33
C SER A 522 -2.64 5.03 -20.85
N TYR A 523 -3.87 4.96 -21.39
CA TYR A 523 -4.16 5.07 -22.82
C TYR A 523 -3.67 6.40 -23.44
N ALA A 524 -3.44 7.46 -22.64
CA ALA A 524 -3.02 8.78 -23.10
C ALA A 524 -1.49 8.96 -23.34
N GLN A 525 -0.69 7.88 -23.42
CA GLN A 525 0.78 7.89 -23.63
C GLN A 525 1.61 8.64 -22.57
N LYS A 526 1.02 9.06 -21.44
CA LYS A 526 1.75 9.65 -20.31
C LYS A 526 2.09 8.58 -19.27
N ASP A 527 3.18 8.79 -18.51
CA ASP A 527 3.57 7.85 -17.45
C ASP A 527 2.58 7.92 -16.28
N PRO A 528 1.90 6.80 -15.94
CA PRO A 528 1.02 6.68 -14.77
C PRO A 528 1.62 7.25 -13.48
N LEU A 529 2.90 7.03 -13.22
CA LEU A 529 3.51 7.47 -11.97
C LEU A 529 3.57 9.01 -11.86
N VAL A 530 3.73 9.71 -12.98
CA VAL A 530 3.82 11.18 -13.00
C VAL A 530 2.46 11.82 -12.78
N GLU A 531 1.43 11.30 -13.45
CA GLU A 531 0.04 11.73 -13.25
C GLU A 531 -0.40 11.46 -11.81
N TYR A 532 -0.14 10.26 -11.28
CA TYR A 532 -0.40 9.94 -9.88
C TYR A 532 0.31 10.90 -8.92
N LYS A 533 1.59 11.23 -9.14
CA LYS A 533 2.32 12.17 -8.29
C LYS A 533 1.69 13.57 -8.27
N THR A 534 1.22 14.02 -9.43
CA THR A 534 0.66 15.37 -9.59
C THR A 534 -0.71 15.44 -8.90
N GLU A 535 -1.61 14.52 -9.22
CA GLU A 535 -2.95 14.44 -8.62
C GLU A 535 -2.86 14.18 -7.10
N ALA A 536 -1.97 13.29 -6.66
CA ALA A 536 -1.75 13.00 -5.25
C ALA A 536 -1.25 14.22 -4.47
N TYR A 537 -0.41 15.05 -5.09
CA TYR A 537 0.09 16.28 -4.47
C TYR A 537 -1.03 17.31 -4.30
N GLU A 538 -1.84 17.52 -5.33
CA GLU A 538 -2.99 18.43 -5.26
C GLU A 538 -3.99 17.98 -4.19
N MET A 539 -4.35 16.69 -4.17
CA MET A 539 -5.20 16.10 -3.14
C MET A 539 -4.61 16.28 -1.73
N PHE A 540 -3.30 16.19 -1.58
CA PHE A 540 -2.63 16.38 -0.29
C PHE A 540 -2.61 17.84 0.18
N VAL A 541 -2.40 18.78 -0.74
CA VAL A 541 -2.51 20.22 -0.42
C VAL A 541 -3.93 20.54 0.04
N ASP A 542 -4.94 20.02 -0.66
CA ASP A 542 -6.33 20.19 -0.30
C ASP A 542 -6.68 19.51 1.02
N LEU A 543 -6.15 18.32 1.29
CA LEU A 543 -6.25 17.66 2.60
C LEU A 543 -5.74 18.60 3.71
N MET A 544 -4.53 19.14 3.58
CA MET A 544 -3.94 19.99 4.62
C MET A 544 -4.74 21.27 4.82
N ALA A 545 -5.29 21.86 3.75
CA ALA A 545 -6.20 23.00 3.84
C ALA A 545 -7.51 22.62 4.55
N ASN A 546 -8.08 21.46 4.23
CA ASN A 546 -9.31 20.95 4.84
C ASN A 546 -9.13 20.64 6.33
N ILE A 547 -7.98 20.09 6.74
CA ILE A 547 -7.65 19.88 8.15
C ILE A 547 -7.68 21.20 8.90
N LYS A 548 -7.02 22.24 8.36
CA LYS A 548 -7.00 23.58 8.97
C LYS A 548 -8.41 24.17 9.07
N ASN A 549 -9.20 24.07 8.01
CA ASN A 549 -10.58 24.57 8.00
C ASN A 549 -11.48 23.83 9.00
N GLU A 550 -11.35 22.50 9.10
CA GLU A 550 -12.09 21.68 10.04
C GLU A 550 -11.75 22.03 11.49
N VAL A 551 -10.46 22.27 11.79
CA VAL A 551 -10.00 22.74 13.09
C VAL A 551 -10.65 24.09 13.43
N LEU A 552 -10.62 25.06 12.51
CA LEU A 552 -11.23 26.38 12.71
C LEU A 552 -12.75 26.30 12.94
N HIS A 553 -13.43 25.45 12.17
CA HIS A 553 -14.88 25.27 12.26
C HIS A 553 -15.31 24.65 13.60
N ASN A 554 -14.54 23.66 14.06
CA ASN A 554 -14.82 22.95 15.31
C ASN A 554 -14.33 23.72 16.55
N LEU A 555 -13.45 24.70 16.41
CA LEU A 555 -12.87 25.49 17.51
C LEU A 555 -13.93 26.17 18.39
N PHE A 556 -14.93 26.79 17.76
CA PHE A 556 -15.97 27.53 18.49
C PHE A 556 -17.20 26.70 18.82
N ARG A 557 -17.48 25.64 18.04
CA ARG A 557 -18.64 24.75 18.24
C ARG A 557 -18.43 23.70 19.34
N SER A 558 -17.18 23.30 19.56
CA SER A 558 -16.86 22.31 20.60
C SER A 558 -16.82 22.98 21.97
N THR A 559 -17.54 22.45 22.96
CA THR A 559 -17.50 22.94 24.34
C THR A 559 -17.12 21.82 25.28
N SER A 560 -16.38 22.14 26.35
CA SER A 560 -16.02 21.16 27.38
C SER A 560 -17.20 20.77 28.29
N ASN A 561 -18.24 21.61 28.36
CA ASN A 561 -19.42 21.39 29.20
C ASN A 561 -20.65 22.14 28.66
N LEU A 562 -21.82 21.50 28.67
CA LEU A 562 -23.12 22.06 28.24
C LEU A 562 -23.49 23.32 29.05
N GLN A 563 -23.08 23.37 30.32
CA GLN A 563 -23.27 24.52 31.21
C GLN A 563 -22.30 25.69 30.91
N ALA A 564 -21.09 25.39 30.44
CA ALA A 564 -20.13 26.38 29.99
C ALA A 564 -20.58 27.00 28.65
N PHE A 565 -21.21 26.21 27.78
CA PHE A 565 -21.84 26.69 26.55
C PHE A 565 -23.01 27.65 26.83
N GLU A 566 -23.93 27.29 27.74
CA GLU A 566 -25.03 28.18 28.14
C GLU A 566 -24.52 29.49 28.76
N THR A 567 -23.48 29.42 29.59
CA THR A 567 -22.85 30.61 30.20
C THR A 567 -22.17 31.48 29.13
N PHE A 568 -21.43 30.87 28.21
CA PHE A 568 -20.81 31.55 27.07
C PHE A 568 -21.86 32.27 26.21
N LEU A 569 -22.96 31.59 25.86
CA LEU A 569 -24.08 32.16 25.12
C LEU A 569 -24.73 33.34 25.87
N SER A 570 -24.79 33.29 27.20
CA SER A 570 -25.32 34.39 28.02
C SER A 570 -24.40 35.61 28.12
N THR A 571 -23.09 35.41 27.93
CA THR A 571 -22.07 36.49 27.90
C THR A 571 -21.83 37.09 26.53
N LEU A 572 -22.42 36.51 25.46
CA LEU A 572 -22.39 37.13 24.14
C LEU A 572 -23.17 38.45 24.16
N PRO A 573 -22.65 39.53 23.52
CA PRO A 573 -23.34 40.80 23.47
C PRO A 573 -24.78 40.66 22.94
N GLN A 574 -25.73 41.26 23.65
CA GLN A 574 -27.18 41.17 23.44
C GLN A 574 -27.68 41.55 22.03
N PHE A 575 -26.81 42.10 21.17
CA PHE A 575 -27.12 42.41 19.77
C PHE A 575 -27.08 41.17 18.84
N LEU A 576 -26.47 40.06 19.26
CA LEU A 576 -26.46 38.80 18.49
C LEU A 576 -27.79 38.03 18.55
N LEU A 577 -28.63 38.31 19.56
CA LEU A 577 -29.91 37.63 19.78
C LEU A 577 -31.08 38.32 19.05
N ARG A 578 -30.82 39.37 18.27
CA ARG A 578 -31.88 40.24 17.75
C ARG A 578 -31.74 40.49 16.26
N GLU A 579 -31.81 39.44 15.45
CA GLU A 579 -32.45 39.51 14.13
C GLU A 579 -32.86 38.12 13.63
N HIS A 580 -34.12 38.05 13.17
CA HIS A 580 -34.87 36.88 12.69
C HIS A 580 -35.36 35.86 13.72
N ALA A 581 -36.32 36.28 14.55
CA ALA A 581 -37.38 35.36 14.99
C ALA A 581 -38.46 35.30 13.87
N PRO A 582 -38.69 34.16 13.20
CA PRO A 582 -39.87 33.98 12.38
C PRO A 582 -41.09 33.89 13.31
N THR A 583 -42.12 34.66 13.01
CA THR A 583 -43.44 34.57 13.66
C THR A 583 -43.98 33.16 13.58
N ALA A 584 -44.16 32.53 14.75
CA ALA A 584 -44.74 31.20 14.90
C ALA A 584 -46.13 31.12 14.24
N SER A 585 -46.23 30.26 13.22
CA SER A 585 -47.50 29.83 12.65
C SER A 585 -47.61 28.32 12.87
N THR A 586 -48.65 27.93 13.57
CA THR A 586 -49.04 26.56 13.94
C THR A 586 -49.32 25.68 12.72
N ALA A 587 -48.66 24.52 12.58
CA ALA A 587 -49.19 23.35 11.85
C ALA A 587 -48.44 22.05 12.17
N ASN A 588 -49.21 21.00 12.44
CA ASN A 588 -48.81 19.60 12.66
C ASN A 588 -48.23 18.90 11.41
N GLY A 589 -47.28 17.98 11.60
CA GLY A 589 -46.95 16.90 10.65
C GLY A 589 -45.48 16.42 10.71
N PRO A 590 -45.17 15.11 10.79
CA PRO A 590 -43.79 14.61 10.90
C PRO A 590 -43.21 14.19 9.54
N THR A 591 -41.99 14.64 9.19
CA THR A 591 -41.18 14.11 8.08
C THR A 591 -39.68 14.49 8.23
N PRO A 592 -38.73 13.81 7.54
CA PRO A 592 -37.48 13.27 8.11
C PRO A 592 -36.24 14.19 7.96
N GLY A 593 -35.17 13.84 8.71
CA GLY A 593 -33.95 14.63 8.88
C GLY A 593 -33.02 14.74 7.66
N PRO A 594 -32.07 15.70 7.66
CA PRO A 594 -31.26 16.01 6.49
C PRO A 594 -29.95 15.20 6.44
N ALA A 595 -29.60 14.84 5.20
CA ALA A 595 -28.39 14.19 4.76
C ALA A 595 -27.18 15.15 4.77
N PHE A 596 -26.00 14.59 5.07
CA PHE A 596 -24.70 15.23 4.94
C PHE A 596 -24.21 15.19 3.48
N GLY A 597 -23.62 16.29 2.98
CA GLY A 597 -22.80 16.28 1.77
C GLY A 597 -22.87 17.57 0.96
N GLN A 598 -22.04 18.57 1.31
CA GLN A 598 -21.65 19.65 0.39
C GLN A 598 -20.15 19.94 0.59
N ARG A 599 -19.41 19.89 -0.51
CA ARG A 599 -17.99 20.21 -0.67
C ARG A 599 -17.96 21.48 -1.55
N PRO A 600 -17.21 22.56 -1.22
CA PRO A 600 -17.18 23.73 -2.10
C PRO A 600 -16.19 23.53 -3.26
N GLU A 601 -16.61 23.97 -4.45
CA GLU A 601 -15.90 23.94 -5.74
C GLU A 601 -14.66 24.85 -5.80
N ARG A 602 -13.73 24.52 -6.72
CA ARG A 602 -12.63 25.38 -7.17
C ARG A 602 -12.72 25.57 -8.69
N ALA A 603 -12.48 26.80 -9.15
CA ALA A 603 -12.51 27.21 -10.55
C ALA A 603 -11.29 26.71 -11.36
N PRO A 604 -11.39 26.55 -12.70
CA PRO A 604 -10.31 26.07 -13.54
C PRO A 604 -9.34 27.20 -13.93
N ALA A 605 -8.05 27.04 -13.64
CA ALA A 605 -7.01 27.91 -14.17
C ALA A 605 -6.41 27.31 -15.45
N ALA A 606 -6.42 28.11 -16.52
CA ALA A 606 -6.02 27.74 -17.87
C ALA A 606 -4.56 27.30 -17.99
N ALA A 607 -4.35 26.12 -18.58
CA ALA A 607 -3.06 25.68 -19.09
C ALA A 607 -2.76 26.41 -20.42
N THR A 608 -1.63 27.13 -20.48
CA THR A 608 -1.01 27.50 -21.76
C THR A 608 0.49 27.27 -21.70
N ALA A 609 0.92 26.30 -22.51
CA ALA A 609 2.23 25.96 -23.05
C ALA A 609 3.51 26.69 -22.57
N LEU A 610 4.53 25.87 -22.24
CA LEU A 610 5.88 25.99 -22.80
C LEU A 610 6.51 24.59 -22.84
N ALA A 611 6.63 24.05 -24.05
CA ALA A 611 7.42 22.86 -24.36
C ALA A 611 8.75 23.33 -24.94
N GLU A 612 9.86 23.04 -24.26
CA GLU A 612 11.19 22.93 -24.87
C GLU A 612 11.98 21.80 -24.23
N ASN A 613 12.73 21.10 -25.09
CA ASN A 613 13.47 19.86 -24.85
C ASN A 613 14.61 20.01 -23.82
N GLY A 614 14.90 18.94 -23.07
CA GLY A 614 16.17 18.79 -22.35
C GLY A 614 16.28 17.51 -21.53
N ASP A 615 17.22 16.64 -21.91
CA ASP A 615 17.70 15.49 -21.15
C ASP A 615 18.15 15.87 -19.72
N GLY A 616 18.00 14.95 -18.77
CA GLY A 616 18.93 14.82 -17.64
C GLY A 616 18.36 14.93 -16.22
N ASP A 617 18.55 13.83 -15.50
CA ASP A 617 18.86 13.73 -14.07
C ASP A 617 17.74 13.91 -13.02
N GLY A 618 17.80 13.04 -12.02
CA GLY A 618 16.84 12.91 -10.94
C GLY A 618 16.85 14.12 -10.01
N SER A 619 16.03 15.11 -10.34
CA SER A 619 15.68 16.17 -9.39
C SER A 619 14.61 15.64 -8.43
N GLU A 620 15.02 15.33 -7.21
CA GLU A 620 14.12 15.32 -6.06
C GLU A 620 13.35 16.64 -6.04
N LEU A 621 12.03 16.58 -6.23
CA LEU A 621 11.13 17.68 -5.93
C LEU A 621 11.24 17.97 -4.43
N LYS A 622 12.05 18.96 -4.07
CA LYS A 622 12.08 19.52 -2.73
C LYS A 622 10.73 20.17 -2.45
N LEU A 623 9.97 19.55 -1.57
CA LEU A 623 8.85 20.20 -0.91
C LEU A 623 9.43 21.38 -0.10
N ASP A 624 9.30 22.61 -0.61
CA ASP A 624 9.58 23.85 0.13
C ASP A 624 8.46 24.10 1.16
N LEU A 625 8.25 23.14 2.06
CA LEU A 625 7.62 23.38 3.35
C LEU A 625 8.76 23.75 4.29
N ALA A 626 8.86 25.02 4.64
CA ALA A 626 9.86 25.48 5.60
C ALA A 626 9.78 24.59 6.84
N PRO A 627 10.84 23.82 7.19
CA PRO A 627 10.82 23.04 8.41
C PRO A 627 10.66 24.01 9.58
N VAL A 628 9.78 23.67 10.52
CA VAL A 628 9.61 24.42 11.78
C VAL A 628 10.99 24.69 12.36
N ARG A 629 11.44 25.95 12.27
CA ARG A 629 12.70 26.38 12.86
C ARG A 629 12.49 26.31 14.37
N ARG A 630 12.95 25.22 14.98
CA ARG A 630 13.08 25.15 16.43
C ARG A 630 13.90 26.35 16.89
N GLU A 631 13.33 27.16 17.78
CA GLU A 631 14.06 28.28 18.42
C GLU A 631 15.31 27.79 19.19
N VAL A 632 15.38 26.49 19.50
CA VAL A 632 16.52 25.86 20.18
C VAL A 632 17.10 24.71 19.33
N PRO A 633 18.40 24.76 18.97
CA PRO A 633 19.04 23.64 18.28
C PRO A 633 19.00 22.36 19.15
N LYS A 634 18.86 21.20 18.51
CA LYS A 634 18.86 19.89 19.18
C LYS A 634 20.21 19.67 19.85
N VAL A 635 20.28 19.82 21.17
CA VAL A 635 21.51 19.71 21.94
C VAL A 635 22.12 18.32 21.74
N GLY A 636 23.32 18.29 21.18
CA GLY A 636 24.06 17.06 20.93
C GLY A 636 24.39 16.33 22.23
N ARG A 637 24.47 14.99 22.18
CA ARG A 637 24.71 14.13 23.37
C ARG A 637 25.94 14.53 24.21
N ASN A 638 26.93 15.17 23.60
CA ASN A 638 28.17 15.64 24.24
C ASN A 638 28.24 17.16 24.47
N GLU A 639 27.21 17.92 24.10
CA GLU A 639 27.14 19.38 24.27
C GLU A 639 26.73 19.77 25.70
N PRO A 640 27.03 21.01 26.12
CA PRO A 640 26.60 21.53 27.42
C PRO A 640 25.07 21.46 27.56
N CYS A 641 24.60 20.94 28.69
CA CYS A 641 23.18 20.78 28.95
C CYS A 641 22.50 22.16 29.12
N PRO A 642 21.37 22.42 28.44
CA PRO A 642 20.72 23.75 28.42
C PRO A 642 20.09 24.17 29.77
N CYS A 643 20.07 23.27 30.75
CA CYS A 643 19.61 23.57 32.12
C CYS A 643 20.64 24.34 32.97
N GLY A 644 21.76 24.77 32.39
CA GLY A 644 22.78 25.56 33.09
C GLY A 644 23.64 24.77 34.08
N SER A 645 23.54 23.44 34.10
CA SER A 645 24.23 22.58 35.09
C SER A 645 25.75 22.42 34.87
N GLY A 646 26.31 22.99 33.80
CA GLY A 646 27.72 22.85 33.42
C GLY A 646 28.13 21.43 32.97
N LYS A 647 27.20 20.47 32.93
CA LYS A 647 27.45 19.07 32.55
C LYS A 647 27.04 18.81 31.10
N LYS A 648 27.68 17.83 30.44
CA LYS A 648 27.25 17.35 29.11
C LYS A 648 25.82 16.80 29.17
N PHE A 649 25.01 17.00 28.12
CA PHE A 649 23.59 16.61 28.07
C PHE A 649 23.35 15.16 28.50
N LYS A 650 24.16 14.21 28.03
CA LYS A 650 24.09 12.77 28.42
C LYS A 650 24.29 12.48 29.91
N ASN A 651 24.88 13.41 30.66
CA ASN A 651 25.18 13.27 32.08
C ASN A 651 24.25 14.15 32.95
N CYS A 652 23.25 14.79 32.33
CA CYS A 652 22.28 15.66 33.00
C CYS A 652 20.86 15.34 32.53
N CYS A 653 20.19 16.25 31.80
CA CYS A 653 18.80 16.06 31.37
C CYS A 653 18.62 14.84 30.46
N GLY A 654 19.64 14.49 29.66
CA GLY A 654 19.66 13.29 28.82
C GLY A 654 19.87 11.96 29.57
N ARG A 655 19.90 11.94 30.91
CA ARG A 655 19.76 10.70 31.70
C ARG A 655 18.31 10.34 32.02
N ARG A 656 17.40 11.31 31.92
CA ARG A 656 15.96 11.15 32.23
C ARG A 656 15.07 11.24 30.98
N ALA A 657 15.65 11.60 29.83
CA ALA A 657 14.98 11.67 28.53
C ALA A 657 15.20 10.38 27.74
#